data_AF-A0A9D8S7R6-F1
#
_entry.id   AF-A0A9D8S7R6-F1
#
_cell.length_a   1.000
_cell.length_b   1.000
_cell.length_c   1.000
_cell.angle_alpha   90.00
_cell.angle_beta   90.00
_cell.angle_gamma   90.00
#
_symmetry.space_group_name_H-M   'P 1'
#
loop_
_entity.id
_entity.type
_entity.pdbx_description
1 polymer ?
#
loop_
_entity_poly.entity_id
_entity_poly.type
_entity_poly.pdbx_seq_one_letter_code
_entity_poly.pdbx_strand_id
1 'polypeptide(L)'
;MAERTEVSLEEYKTFEEGKEDMPFSFIHKCALAFGVELTDLLEGQSAKLSAYTVTRRGKGQITANEEGILIQNLAPHFKNKLANPYWVKYEYSSELQSKPIELTTHSGQEFDLVIKGALKVQVGEHTEILHEGDSIFYKSSTPHGMIAVDGEDCLFLAMVMAEDEKVAQTNMNTVKAGKTFTDVPLVCDKFIKTTVDENGVCNSIKFENEDKFNFAFDIVDELGRQYPEKLAMLHISDDLTERRFTFKDLKEASSQAANYFKSLGIKKGDRVLLVLKRNYQFWLAILGLHKLGAIAIPATNQLVVHDYEYRFNAAGVTAIVATADGSATDYIDEAQKTCPQLVTKIVANGKKEGWHCFDEEYGLFSRRFVRDEDSACGDDPMLMLFTSGTTGYPKIATHSHKYPLGHFITAKYWHCVQRDGIHFTISETGWGKALWGKLYGQWLCEGAVFVYDFERFDASKILPMFAKYNITTFCAPPTMYRMLIKQDISQYDLSSIQHATTAGEALNPEVFKQFELSTGLRIHEGFGQTETTLSIATLNGTDIKIGAMGKPTPLYDVDVVDADGKPVADGETGEIVIHTDSSVPCGLFLGYYNNEDATKEVYHDGLYHTGDTAWRDEDGYLWYVGRVDDVIKSSGYRIGPFEIENVIMELPYVLECGVSAAPDEVRGQVVKASIVLTKGTEPTEELKKEIQQYVKENTAPYKYPRIVVFRDELPKTISGKIIRNKL
;
A
#
# COMPACT_ATOMS: atom_id res chain seq x y z
N MET A 1 40.99 -20.31 -11.94
CA MET A 1 39.68 -20.05 -11.32
C MET A 1 39.61 -18.66 -10.72
N ALA A 2 40.53 -18.25 -9.83
CA ALA A 2 40.62 -16.87 -9.32
C ALA A 2 40.39 -15.76 -10.39
N GLU A 3 41.11 -15.83 -11.51
CA GLU A 3 40.95 -14.89 -12.64
C GLU A 3 39.57 -14.95 -13.31
N ARG A 4 38.97 -16.15 -13.39
CA ARG A 4 37.63 -16.37 -13.99
C ARG A 4 36.50 -15.92 -13.07
N THR A 5 36.75 -15.90 -11.76
CA THR A 5 35.80 -15.45 -10.74
C THR A 5 36.07 -14.02 -10.28
N GLU A 6 37.07 -13.35 -10.87
CA GLU A 6 37.46 -11.97 -10.59
C GLU A 6 37.72 -11.71 -9.09
N VAL A 7 38.28 -12.70 -8.40
CA VAL A 7 38.76 -12.56 -7.02
C VAL A 7 40.29 -12.71 -7.02
N SER A 8 40.95 -12.16 -6.01
CA SER A 8 42.40 -12.31 -5.88
C SER A 8 42.78 -13.79 -5.70
N LEU A 9 44.03 -14.14 -6.03
CA LEU A 9 44.52 -15.51 -5.82
C LEU A 9 44.52 -15.90 -4.33
N GLU A 10 44.60 -14.91 -3.45
CA GLU A 10 44.56 -15.10 -2.00
C GLU A 10 43.14 -15.41 -1.52
N GLU A 11 42.14 -14.61 -1.94
CA GLU A 11 40.71 -14.87 -1.67
C GLU A 11 40.23 -16.18 -2.28
N TYR A 12 40.66 -16.50 -3.51
CA TYR A 12 40.31 -17.79 -4.11
C TYR A 12 40.80 -18.96 -3.25
N LYS A 13 41.99 -18.85 -2.66
CA LYS A 13 42.54 -19.89 -1.78
C LYS A 13 41.82 -19.94 -0.44
N THR A 14 41.38 -18.81 0.12
CA THR A 14 40.59 -18.83 1.36
C THR A 14 39.24 -19.52 1.16
N PHE A 15 38.59 -19.27 0.02
CA PHE A 15 37.36 -19.98 -0.38
C PHE A 15 37.61 -21.47 -0.65
N GLU A 16 38.66 -21.82 -1.40
CA GLU A 16 38.99 -23.22 -1.74
C GLU A 16 39.39 -24.06 -0.51
N GLU A 17 40.03 -23.44 0.48
CA GLU A 17 40.40 -24.07 1.75
C GLU A 17 39.23 -24.12 2.76
N GLY A 18 38.07 -23.53 2.43
CA GLY A 18 36.89 -23.47 3.30
C GLY A 18 37.10 -22.64 4.56
N LYS A 19 38.01 -21.64 4.51
CA LYS A 19 38.32 -20.75 5.63
C LYS A 19 37.39 -19.54 5.71
N GLU A 20 36.72 -19.22 4.61
CA GLU A 20 35.75 -18.15 4.48
C GLU A 20 34.55 -18.64 3.66
N ASP A 21 33.36 -18.11 3.98
CA ASP A 21 32.15 -18.43 3.23
C ASP A 21 32.23 -17.90 1.81
N MET A 22 31.79 -18.71 0.85
CA MET A 22 31.77 -18.34 -0.55
C MET A 22 30.61 -17.37 -0.81
N PRO A 23 30.86 -16.10 -1.19
CA PRO A 23 29.79 -15.18 -1.50
C PRO A 23 29.04 -15.64 -2.75
N PHE A 24 27.74 -15.33 -2.84
CA PHE A 24 26.88 -15.69 -3.98
C PHE A 24 27.50 -15.29 -5.33
N SER A 25 28.14 -14.12 -5.39
CA SER A 25 28.84 -13.64 -6.59
C SER A 25 29.99 -14.55 -7.02
N PHE A 26 30.74 -15.12 -6.07
CA PHE A 26 31.80 -16.10 -6.36
C PHE A 26 31.21 -17.43 -6.84
N ILE A 27 30.15 -17.93 -6.19
CA ILE A 27 29.47 -19.18 -6.59
C ILE A 27 28.85 -19.04 -7.99
N HIS A 28 28.21 -17.90 -8.28
CA HIS A 28 27.65 -17.59 -9.59
C HIS A 28 28.74 -17.50 -10.67
N LYS A 29 29.86 -16.83 -10.39
CA LYS A 29 30.98 -16.79 -11.34
C LYS A 29 31.64 -18.15 -11.53
N CYS A 30 31.65 -19.00 -10.50
CA CYS A 30 32.02 -20.42 -10.62
C CYS A 30 31.06 -21.16 -11.57
N ALA A 31 29.74 -20.95 -11.45
CA ALA A 31 28.73 -21.54 -12.35
C ALA A 31 28.99 -21.17 -13.81
N LEU A 32 29.23 -19.88 -14.07
CA LEU A 32 29.56 -19.36 -15.40
C LEU A 32 30.89 -19.93 -15.92
N ALA A 33 31.91 -20.03 -15.06
CA ALA A 33 33.22 -20.56 -15.43
C ALA A 33 33.19 -22.07 -15.73
N PHE A 34 32.31 -22.83 -15.04
CA PHE A 34 32.12 -24.25 -15.25
C PHE A 34 31.09 -24.58 -16.34
N GLY A 35 30.28 -23.62 -16.76
CA GLY A 35 29.22 -23.81 -17.75
C GLY A 35 28.07 -24.66 -17.24
N VAL A 36 27.70 -24.50 -15.97
CA VAL A 36 26.58 -25.21 -15.30
C VAL A 36 25.59 -24.21 -14.70
N GLU A 37 24.35 -24.64 -14.46
CA GLU A 37 23.37 -23.79 -13.80
C GLU A 37 23.75 -23.59 -12.33
N LEU A 38 23.38 -22.46 -11.74
CA LEU A 38 23.71 -22.15 -10.35
C LEU A 38 23.12 -23.19 -9.37
N THR A 39 21.93 -23.71 -9.68
CA THR A 39 21.29 -24.78 -8.93
C THR A 39 22.07 -26.10 -9.00
N ASP A 40 22.78 -26.37 -10.09
CA ASP A 40 23.66 -27.55 -10.21
C ASP A 40 24.79 -27.52 -9.17
N LEU A 41 25.35 -26.33 -8.93
CA LEU A 41 26.42 -26.10 -7.96
C LEU A 41 25.93 -26.10 -6.51
N LEU A 42 24.74 -25.57 -6.26
CA LEU A 42 24.18 -25.45 -4.91
C LEU A 42 23.54 -26.75 -4.42
N GLU A 43 22.87 -27.49 -5.29
CA GLU A 43 22.07 -28.68 -4.94
C GLU A 43 22.70 -29.99 -5.42
N GLY A 44 23.75 -29.91 -6.25
CA GLY A 44 24.43 -31.06 -6.82
C GLY A 44 23.62 -31.82 -7.87
N GLN A 45 22.49 -31.27 -8.34
CA GLN A 45 21.57 -31.92 -9.27
C GLN A 45 20.91 -30.90 -10.20
N SER A 46 20.91 -31.15 -11.50
CA SER A 46 20.14 -30.36 -12.46
C SER A 46 18.65 -30.66 -12.38
N ALA A 47 17.82 -29.63 -12.48
CA ALA A 47 16.40 -29.78 -12.74
C ALA A 47 16.22 -30.53 -14.07
N LYS A 48 15.76 -31.78 -14.00
CA LYS A 48 15.52 -32.61 -15.18
C LYS A 48 14.05 -32.55 -15.53
N LEU A 49 13.75 -32.32 -16.82
CA LEU A 49 12.44 -32.57 -17.38
C LEU A 49 12.09 -34.05 -17.15
N SER A 50 11.23 -34.31 -16.16
CA SER A 50 10.88 -35.67 -15.75
C SER A 50 9.99 -36.37 -16.78
N ALA A 51 9.11 -35.62 -17.44
CA ALA A 51 8.33 -36.07 -18.58
C ALA A 51 7.72 -34.87 -19.35
N TYR A 52 7.52 -35.04 -20.65
CA TYR A 52 6.63 -34.21 -21.47
C TYR A 52 5.82 -35.12 -22.39
N THR A 53 4.65 -34.68 -22.81
CA THR A 53 3.80 -35.44 -23.76
C THR A 53 3.40 -34.52 -24.90
N VAL A 54 3.48 -35.03 -26.13
CA VAL A 54 3.01 -34.33 -27.32
C VAL A 54 1.93 -35.16 -27.99
N THR A 55 0.68 -34.69 -27.94
CA THR A 55 -0.43 -35.28 -28.69
C THR A 55 -0.51 -34.61 -30.04
N ARG A 56 -0.10 -35.33 -31.10
CA ARG A 56 -0.18 -34.83 -32.48
C ARG A 56 -1.62 -34.91 -32.98
N ARG A 57 -1.97 -34.09 -33.98
CA ARG A 57 -3.29 -34.08 -34.64
C ARG A 57 -3.77 -35.49 -34.95
N GLY A 58 -5.00 -35.82 -34.55
CA GLY A 58 -5.63 -37.13 -34.75
C GLY A 58 -5.14 -38.24 -33.80
N LYS A 59 -4.16 -37.97 -32.92
CA LYS A 59 -3.64 -38.93 -31.94
C LYS A 59 -4.17 -38.75 -30.52
N GLY A 60 -5.21 -37.94 -30.32
CA GLY A 60 -5.89 -37.84 -29.03
C GLY A 60 -6.55 -39.18 -28.66
N GLN A 61 -6.60 -39.49 -27.37
CA GLN A 61 -7.29 -40.70 -26.90
C GLN A 61 -8.79 -40.51 -27.09
N ILE A 62 -9.42 -41.35 -27.89
CA ILE A 62 -10.87 -41.34 -28.09
C ILE A 62 -11.54 -41.68 -26.75
N THR A 63 -12.33 -40.75 -26.22
CA THR A 63 -13.07 -40.91 -24.96
C THR A 63 -14.56 -41.12 -25.18
N ALA A 64 -15.09 -40.66 -26.31
CA ALA A 64 -16.43 -41.00 -26.80
C ALA A 64 -16.42 -41.06 -28.33
N ASN A 65 -17.18 -42.02 -28.88
CA ASN A 65 -17.37 -42.20 -30.32
C ASN A 65 -18.78 -42.76 -30.54
N GLU A 66 -19.75 -41.87 -30.51
CA GLU A 66 -21.17 -42.14 -30.72
C GLU A 66 -21.56 -41.71 -32.14
N GLU A 67 -22.76 -42.10 -32.59
CA GLU A 67 -23.23 -41.75 -33.93
C GLU A 67 -23.32 -40.22 -34.08
N GLY A 68 -22.41 -39.65 -34.88
CA GLY A 68 -22.30 -38.20 -35.11
C GLY A 68 -21.49 -37.41 -34.06
N ILE A 69 -20.88 -38.06 -33.04
CA ILE A 69 -20.08 -37.38 -32.01
C ILE A 69 -18.74 -38.08 -31.82
N LEU A 70 -17.64 -37.34 -31.97
CA LEU A 70 -16.28 -37.79 -31.67
C LEU A 70 -15.61 -36.87 -30.65
N ILE A 71 -15.18 -37.43 -29.51
CA ILE A 71 -14.46 -36.71 -28.45
C ILE A 71 -13.09 -37.36 -28.23
N GLN A 72 -12.02 -36.58 -28.29
CA GLN A 72 -10.65 -37.05 -28.08
C GLN A 72 -9.93 -36.26 -26.98
N ASN A 73 -9.50 -36.90 -25.91
CA ASN A 73 -8.65 -36.30 -24.88
C ASN A 73 -7.25 -36.03 -25.44
N LEU A 74 -6.80 -34.78 -25.33
CA LEU A 74 -5.52 -34.32 -25.87
C LEU A 74 -4.35 -34.45 -24.89
N ALA A 75 -4.59 -34.80 -23.64
CA ALA A 75 -3.55 -34.94 -22.63
C ALA A 75 -3.69 -36.21 -21.76
N PRO A 76 -4.06 -37.39 -22.29
CA PRO A 76 -4.54 -38.51 -21.47
C PRO A 76 -3.53 -39.05 -20.45
N HIS A 77 -2.23 -38.85 -20.69
CA HIS A 77 -1.15 -39.40 -19.87
C HIS A 77 -0.64 -38.48 -18.76
N PHE A 78 -1.07 -37.21 -18.73
CA PHE A 78 -0.72 -36.30 -17.64
C PHE A 78 -1.61 -36.57 -16.42
N LYS A 79 -1.00 -36.60 -15.22
CA LYS A 79 -1.70 -36.76 -13.94
C LYS A 79 -1.83 -35.39 -13.24
N ASN A 80 -2.78 -35.25 -12.31
CA ASN A 80 -2.99 -34.04 -11.50
C ASN A 80 -3.16 -32.76 -12.34
N LYS A 81 -3.99 -32.81 -13.39
CA LYS A 81 -4.23 -31.65 -14.24
C LYS A 81 -5.30 -30.74 -13.64
N LEU A 82 -5.11 -29.43 -13.79
CA LEU A 82 -6.13 -28.42 -13.52
C LEU A 82 -7.29 -28.46 -14.55
N ALA A 83 -7.01 -28.90 -15.78
CA ALA A 83 -7.99 -29.01 -16.86
C ALA A 83 -7.72 -30.23 -17.76
N ASN A 84 -8.79 -30.78 -18.34
CA ASN A 84 -8.75 -31.81 -19.36
C ASN A 84 -9.12 -31.20 -20.72
N PRO A 85 -8.16 -31.10 -21.66
CA PRO A 85 -8.45 -30.62 -23.01
C PRO A 85 -8.98 -31.75 -23.89
N TYR A 86 -10.03 -31.46 -24.64
CA TYR A 86 -10.68 -32.36 -25.58
C TYR A 86 -10.81 -31.72 -26.96
N TRP A 87 -10.54 -32.53 -27.97
CA TRP A 87 -10.83 -32.22 -29.37
C TRP A 87 -12.16 -32.86 -29.74
N VAL A 88 -13.13 -32.06 -30.16
CA VAL A 88 -14.51 -32.50 -30.29
C VAL A 88 -15.04 -32.20 -31.69
N LYS A 89 -15.69 -33.20 -32.30
CA LYS A 89 -16.38 -33.09 -33.58
C LYS A 89 -17.84 -33.52 -33.42
N TYR A 90 -18.76 -32.65 -33.82
CA TYR A 90 -20.19 -32.96 -33.94
C TYR A 90 -20.57 -32.93 -35.41
N GLU A 91 -21.18 -34.00 -35.91
CA GLU A 91 -21.65 -34.09 -37.29
C GLU A 91 -23.00 -33.40 -37.45
N TYR A 92 -23.16 -32.72 -38.59
CA TYR A 92 -24.41 -32.03 -38.86
C TYR A 92 -25.55 -33.02 -39.12
N SER A 93 -26.70 -32.77 -38.49
CA SER A 93 -27.95 -33.47 -38.77
C SER A 93 -29.12 -32.49 -38.81
N SER A 94 -29.80 -32.44 -39.96
CA SER A 94 -31.00 -31.61 -40.13
C SER A 94 -32.14 -32.04 -39.22
N GLU A 95 -32.18 -33.31 -38.81
CA GLU A 95 -33.18 -33.81 -37.86
C GLU A 95 -32.93 -33.29 -36.44
N LEU A 96 -31.67 -33.23 -35.99
CA LEU A 96 -31.33 -32.81 -34.63
C LEU A 96 -31.68 -31.35 -34.36
N GLN A 97 -31.70 -30.48 -35.39
CA GLN A 97 -32.14 -29.09 -35.23
C GLN A 97 -33.62 -28.95 -34.83
N SER A 98 -34.43 -29.94 -35.20
CA SER A 98 -35.88 -29.95 -34.94
C SER A 98 -36.25 -30.70 -33.66
N LYS A 99 -35.27 -31.31 -32.98
CA LYS A 99 -35.43 -32.04 -31.71
C LYS A 99 -34.85 -31.22 -30.55
N PRO A 100 -35.35 -31.40 -29.32
CA PRO A 100 -34.68 -30.87 -28.13
C PRO A 100 -33.24 -31.38 -28.03
N ILE A 101 -32.32 -30.50 -27.62
CA ILE A 101 -30.92 -30.89 -27.38
C ILE A 101 -30.87 -31.77 -26.13
N GLU A 102 -30.21 -32.92 -26.23
CA GLU A 102 -29.99 -33.79 -25.07
C GLU A 102 -28.98 -33.13 -24.13
N LEU A 103 -29.35 -33.01 -22.85
CA LEU A 103 -28.54 -32.32 -21.84
C LEU A 103 -27.85 -33.32 -20.93
N THR A 104 -26.59 -33.03 -20.61
CA THR A 104 -25.78 -33.76 -19.65
C THR A 104 -25.30 -32.84 -18.54
N THR A 105 -24.78 -33.43 -17.46
CA THR A 105 -24.17 -32.70 -16.34
C THR A 105 -22.94 -33.46 -15.87
N HIS A 106 -21.89 -32.72 -15.51
CA HIS A 106 -20.72 -33.28 -14.87
C HIS A 106 -20.08 -32.24 -13.93
N SER A 107 -19.29 -32.69 -12.95
CA SER A 107 -18.63 -31.79 -12.00
C SER A 107 -17.59 -30.92 -12.71
N GLY A 108 -17.52 -29.63 -12.37
CA GLY A 108 -16.51 -28.75 -12.94
C GLY A 108 -17.03 -27.51 -13.68
N GLN A 109 -16.12 -26.90 -14.42
CA GLN A 109 -16.38 -25.82 -15.36
C GLN A 109 -15.89 -26.24 -16.76
N GLU A 110 -16.56 -25.78 -17.79
CA GLU A 110 -16.24 -26.11 -19.18
C GLU A 110 -16.09 -24.84 -20.02
N PHE A 111 -15.08 -24.86 -20.87
CA PHE A 111 -14.77 -23.84 -21.85
C PHE A 111 -14.75 -24.46 -23.24
N ASP A 112 -15.62 -24.00 -24.13
CA ASP A 112 -15.67 -24.45 -25.52
C ASP A 112 -15.23 -23.32 -26.46
N LEU A 113 -14.33 -23.62 -27.39
CA LEU A 113 -13.86 -22.71 -28.45
C LEU A 113 -14.10 -23.33 -29.82
N VAL A 114 -14.91 -22.69 -30.65
CA VAL A 114 -15.23 -23.18 -31.99
C VAL A 114 -14.04 -22.95 -32.92
N ILE A 115 -13.51 -24.05 -33.46
CA ILE A 115 -12.38 -24.06 -34.39
C ILE A 115 -12.87 -24.02 -35.84
N LYS A 116 -13.98 -24.68 -36.14
CA LYS A 116 -14.58 -24.72 -37.47
C LYS A 116 -16.09 -24.99 -37.41
N GLY A 117 -16.88 -24.35 -38.28
CA GLY A 117 -18.34 -24.55 -38.39
C GLY A 117 -19.13 -23.74 -37.34
N ALA A 118 -20.38 -24.15 -37.07
CA ALA A 118 -21.26 -23.47 -36.11
C ALA A 118 -21.83 -24.45 -35.07
N LEU A 119 -21.81 -24.04 -33.80
CA LEU A 119 -22.24 -24.85 -32.66
C LEU A 119 -23.42 -24.18 -31.97
N LYS A 120 -24.56 -24.87 -31.89
CA LYS A 120 -25.66 -24.44 -31.03
C LYS A 120 -25.48 -25.09 -29.67
N VAL A 121 -25.25 -24.29 -28.64
CA VAL A 121 -25.04 -24.74 -27.26
C VAL A 121 -26.24 -24.34 -26.42
N GLN A 122 -26.77 -25.28 -25.64
CA GLN A 122 -27.76 -25.04 -24.61
C GLN A 122 -27.12 -25.22 -23.23
N VAL A 123 -27.27 -24.23 -22.36
CA VAL A 123 -26.84 -24.27 -20.94
C VAL A 123 -28.02 -23.84 -20.07
N GLY A 124 -28.58 -24.81 -19.34
CA GLY A 124 -29.85 -24.66 -18.64
C GLY A 124 -30.99 -24.35 -19.62
N GLU A 125 -31.64 -23.21 -19.40
CA GLU A 125 -32.72 -22.70 -20.26
C GLU A 125 -32.21 -21.79 -21.39
N HIS A 126 -30.92 -21.44 -21.40
CA HIS A 126 -30.34 -20.51 -22.37
C HIS A 126 -29.76 -21.28 -23.55
N THR A 127 -29.88 -20.70 -24.75
CA THR A 127 -29.35 -21.27 -25.98
C THR A 127 -28.64 -20.20 -26.77
N GLU A 128 -27.45 -20.50 -27.26
CA GLU A 128 -26.63 -19.61 -28.09
C GLU A 128 -26.08 -20.35 -29.30
N ILE A 129 -25.80 -19.62 -30.37
CA ILE A 129 -25.13 -20.14 -31.58
C ILE A 129 -23.75 -19.50 -31.67
N LEU A 130 -22.71 -20.34 -31.64
CA LEU A 130 -21.31 -19.97 -31.69
C LEU A 130 -20.75 -20.26 -33.08
N HIS A 131 -19.95 -19.35 -33.62
CA HIS A 131 -19.27 -19.49 -34.92
C HIS A 131 -17.75 -19.59 -34.71
N GLU A 132 -17.00 -19.79 -35.80
CA GLU A 132 -15.54 -19.88 -35.75
C GLU A 132 -14.89 -18.71 -34.98
N GLY A 133 -14.10 -19.03 -33.96
CA GLY A 133 -13.46 -18.05 -33.07
C GLY A 133 -14.29 -17.65 -31.85
N ASP A 134 -15.59 -17.98 -31.82
CA ASP A 134 -16.43 -17.78 -30.63
C ASP A 134 -16.13 -18.83 -29.56
N SER A 135 -16.34 -18.44 -28.31
CA SER A 135 -16.20 -19.33 -27.17
C SER A 135 -17.30 -19.14 -26.15
N ILE A 136 -17.53 -20.15 -25.33
CA ILE A 136 -18.48 -20.13 -24.22
C ILE A 136 -17.82 -20.74 -22.98
N PHE A 137 -18.12 -20.19 -21.80
CA PHE A 137 -17.64 -20.68 -20.51
C PHE A 137 -18.83 -20.87 -19.56
N TYR A 138 -18.96 -22.06 -18.96
CA TYR A 138 -20.10 -22.38 -18.11
C TYR A 138 -19.73 -23.39 -17.01
N LYS A 139 -20.59 -23.49 -15.99
CA LYS A 139 -20.49 -24.56 -14.99
C LYS A 139 -21.05 -25.84 -15.59
N SER A 140 -20.21 -26.86 -15.74
CA SER A 140 -20.59 -28.18 -16.27
C SER A 140 -21.65 -28.90 -15.43
N SER A 141 -21.82 -28.48 -14.17
CA SER A 141 -22.88 -28.94 -13.28
C SER A 141 -24.27 -28.42 -13.68
N THR A 142 -24.34 -27.41 -14.54
CA THR A 142 -25.59 -26.93 -15.14
C THR A 142 -25.94 -27.83 -16.34
N PRO A 143 -27.18 -28.32 -16.49
CA PRO A 143 -27.56 -29.16 -17.63
C PRO A 143 -27.21 -28.49 -18.95
N HIS A 144 -26.36 -29.11 -19.75
CA HIS A 144 -25.88 -28.53 -21.01
C HIS A 144 -25.78 -29.58 -22.11
N GLY A 145 -25.91 -29.12 -23.35
CA GLY A 145 -25.80 -29.96 -24.53
C GLY A 145 -25.57 -29.11 -25.77
N MET A 146 -25.15 -29.74 -26.84
CA MET A 146 -24.69 -29.04 -28.03
C MET A 146 -24.99 -29.83 -29.30
N ILE A 147 -25.19 -29.13 -30.42
CA ILE A 147 -25.36 -29.73 -31.75
C ILE A 147 -24.68 -28.86 -32.82
N ALA A 148 -24.19 -29.48 -33.89
CA ALA A 148 -23.72 -28.76 -35.07
C ALA A 148 -24.92 -28.16 -35.83
N VAL A 149 -24.79 -26.90 -36.28
CA VAL A 149 -25.81 -26.17 -37.03
C VAL A 149 -25.26 -25.60 -38.34
N ASP A 150 -26.12 -24.93 -39.12
CA ASP A 150 -25.77 -24.27 -40.39
C ASP A 150 -25.28 -25.17 -41.54
N GLY A 151 -25.61 -26.47 -41.51
CA GLY A 151 -25.40 -27.37 -42.65
C GLY A 151 -24.02 -28.01 -42.72
N GLU A 152 -23.13 -27.74 -41.76
CA GLU A 152 -21.77 -28.25 -41.74
C GLU A 152 -21.41 -28.87 -40.38
N ASP A 153 -20.50 -29.85 -40.38
CA ASP A 153 -19.94 -30.42 -39.15
C ASP A 153 -19.25 -29.32 -38.33
N CYS A 154 -19.43 -29.36 -37.01
CA CYS A 154 -18.76 -28.44 -36.10
C CYS A 154 -17.56 -29.11 -35.44
N LEU A 155 -16.47 -28.35 -35.34
CA LEU A 155 -15.24 -28.74 -34.67
C LEU A 155 -14.88 -27.69 -33.64
N PHE A 156 -14.66 -28.12 -32.40
CA PHE A 156 -14.34 -27.22 -31.29
C PHE A 156 -13.38 -27.88 -30.29
N LEU A 157 -12.73 -27.03 -29.50
CA LEU A 157 -11.89 -27.44 -28.37
C LEU A 157 -12.71 -27.26 -27.10
N ALA A 158 -12.89 -28.33 -26.33
CA ALA A 158 -13.51 -28.29 -25.00
C ALA A 158 -12.44 -28.43 -23.92
N MET A 159 -12.49 -27.61 -22.87
CA MET A 159 -11.63 -27.74 -21.70
C MET A 159 -12.46 -27.90 -20.43
N VAL A 160 -12.40 -29.09 -19.83
CA VAL A 160 -13.14 -29.43 -18.60
C VAL A 160 -12.21 -29.30 -17.39
N MET A 161 -12.52 -28.37 -16.49
CA MET A 161 -11.77 -28.08 -15.25
C MET A 161 -12.49 -28.70 -14.06
N ALA A 162 -11.74 -29.32 -13.14
CA ALA A 162 -12.32 -29.94 -11.94
C ALA A 162 -12.80 -28.87 -10.94
N GLU A 163 -13.89 -29.15 -10.23
CA GLU A 163 -14.34 -28.36 -9.06
C GLU A 163 -13.56 -28.84 -7.82
N ASP A 164 -12.77 -27.95 -7.20
CA ASP A 164 -12.37 -28.13 -5.80
C ASP A 164 -13.53 -27.73 -4.87
N GLU A 165 -13.78 -28.56 -3.85
CA GLU A 165 -14.92 -28.42 -2.94
C GLU A 165 -14.90 -27.11 -2.14
N LYS A 166 -16.07 -26.45 -2.17
CA LYS A 166 -16.59 -25.34 -1.32
C LYS A 166 -16.19 -23.90 -1.67
N VAL A 167 -16.72 -23.44 -2.81
CA VAL A 167 -17.12 -22.02 -2.98
C VAL A 167 -18.60 -21.88 -2.59
N ALA A 168 -18.87 -21.33 -1.41
CA ALA A 168 -20.22 -20.93 -1.03
C ALA A 168 -20.68 -19.77 -1.92
N GLN A 169 -21.89 -19.91 -2.47
CA GLN A 169 -22.52 -18.98 -3.41
C GLN A 169 -22.58 -17.54 -2.87
N THR A 170 -21.76 -16.66 -3.44
CA THR A 170 -22.04 -15.22 -3.48
C THR A 170 -22.90 -14.93 -4.70
N ASN A 171 -24.11 -14.43 -4.47
CA ASN A 171 -24.90 -13.75 -5.49
C ASN A 171 -24.12 -12.52 -5.97
N MET A 172 -23.22 -12.69 -6.94
CA MET A 172 -22.68 -11.59 -7.70
C MET A 172 -23.70 -11.21 -8.77
N ASN A 173 -24.43 -10.13 -8.53
CA ASN A 173 -24.90 -9.32 -9.65
C ASN A 173 -23.64 -8.79 -10.33
N THR A 174 -23.18 -9.46 -11.37
CA THR A 174 -22.04 -9.04 -12.17
C THR A 174 -22.39 -7.70 -12.81
N VAL A 175 -21.84 -6.63 -12.23
CA VAL A 175 -21.68 -5.37 -12.93
C VAL A 175 -20.89 -5.69 -14.19
N LYS A 176 -21.46 -5.37 -15.35
CA LYS A 176 -20.78 -5.47 -16.65
C LYS A 176 -19.37 -4.88 -16.50
N ALA A 177 -18.35 -5.70 -16.76
CA ALA A 177 -16.99 -5.20 -16.95
C ALA A 177 -17.05 -4.14 -18.06
N GLY A 178 -16.89 -2.88 -17.67
CA GLY A 178 -16.69 -1.79 -18.62
C GLY A 178 -15.44 -2.09 -19.44
N LYS A 179 -15.46 -1.66 -20.70
CA LYS A 179 -14.29 -1.63 -21.58
C LYS A 179 -13.05 -1.19 -20.81
N THR A 180 -11.92 -1.86 -20.99
CA THR A 180 -10.62 -1.45 -20.46
C THR A 180 -10.33 -0.01 -20.90
N PHE A 181 -10.42 0.94 -19.97
CA PHE A 181 -10.27 2.39 -20.21
C PHE A 181 -8.80 2.83 -20.22
N THR A 182 -7.91 2.11 -20.92
CA THR A 182 -6.48 2.47 -20.96
C THR A 182 -6.18 3.74 -21.77
N ASP A 183 -7.11 4.19 -22.62
CA ASP A 183 -6.92 5.33 -23.53
C ASP A 183 -7.73 6.59 -23.18
N VAL A 184 -8.41 6.61 -22.03
CA VAL A 184 -9.21 7.78 -21.62
C VAL A 184 -8.39 8.65 -20.66
N PRO A 185 -8.14 9.94 -21.01
CA PRO A 185 -7.46 10.87 -20.12
C PRO A 185 -8.12 10.92 -18.74
N LEU A 186 -7.30 10.99 -17.69
CA LEU A 186 -7.79 11.19 -16.33
C LEU A 186 -8.21 12.65 -16.14
N VAL A 187 -9.15 12.88 -15.23
CA VAL A 187 -9.54 14.25 -14.85
C VAL A 187 -8.35 15.10 -14.37
N CYS A 188 -7.33 14.47 -13.76
CA CYS A 188 -6.12 15.15 -13.30
C CYS A 188 -5.12 15.51 -14.41
N ASP A 189 -5.29 15.00 -15.64
CA ASP A 189 -4.31 15.22 -16.73
C ASP A 189 -4.20 16.69 -17.16
N LYS A 190 -5.16 17.53 -16.79
CA LYS A 190 -5.09 19.00 -16.97
C LYS A 190 -4.16 19.70 -15.97
N PHE A 191 -3.73 19.00 -14.92
CA PHE A 191 -2.81 19.50 -13.91
C PHE A 191 -1.50 18.74 -13.84
N ILE A 192 -1.45 17.51 -14.33
CA ILE A 192 -0.30 16.61 -14.12
C ILE A 192 0.13 16.03 -15.46
N LYS A 193 1.42 16.18 -15.76
CA LYS A 193 2.08 15.55 -16.90
C LYS A 193 3.24 14.71 -16.40
N THR A 194 3.35 13.48 -16.88
CA THR A 194 4.39 12.53 -16.47
C THR A 194 5.00 11.83 -17.66
N THR A 195 6.27 11.47 -17.55
CA THR A 195 6.96 10.59 -18.51
C THR A 195 7.43 9.32 -17.81
N VAL A 196 7.48 8.24 -18.58
CA VAL A 196 8.04 6.95 -18.15
C VAL A 196 9.22 6.57 -19.05
N ASP A 197 10.17 5.83 -18.51
CA ASP A 197 11.27 5.25 -19.28
C ASP A 197 10.84 3.97 -20.03
N GLU A 198 11.80 3.31 -20.68
CA GLU A 198 11.60 2.06 -21.43
C GLU A 198 11.10 0.89 -20.58
N ASN A 199 11.32 0.93 -19.26
CA ASN A 199 10.87 -0.08 -18.31
C ASN A 199 9.53 0.30 -17.65
N GLY A 200 8.92 1.42 -18.06
CA GLY A 200 7.67 1.92 -17.51
C GLY A 200 7.83 2.65 -16.16
N VAL A 201 9.05 2.95 -15.73
CA VAL A 201 9.33 3.67 -14.47
C VAL A 201 9.13 5.16 -14.71
N CYS A 202 8.39 5.84 -13.83
CA CYS A 202 8.22 7.28 -13.93
C CYS A 202 9.52 8.01 -13.66
N ASN A 203 9.95 8.84 -14.61
CA ASN A 203 11.22 9.59 -14.53
C ASN A 203 11.04 11.12 -14.54
N SER A 204 9.84 11.63 -14.81
CA SER A 204 9.54 13.05 -14.62
C SER A 204 8.06 13.28 -14.32
N ILE A 205 7.79 14.33 -13.53
CA ILE A 205 6.45 14.89 -13.30
C ILE A 205 6.50 16.41 -13.40
N LYS A 206 5.48 16.99 -14.03
CA LYS A 206 5.28 18.44 -14.13
C LYS A 206 3.85 18.78 -13.78
N PHE A 207 3.69 19.94 -13.17
CA PHE A 207 2.38 20.47 -12.80
C PHE A 207 2.04 21.67 -13.69
N GLU A 208 0.76 21.75 -14.07
CA GLU A 208 0.19 22.85 -14.85
C GLU A 208 -1.06 23.37 -14.11
N ASN A 209 -1.32 24.67 -14.14
CA ASN A 209 -2.51 25.28 -13.52
C ASN A 209 -2.67 24.97 -12.02
N GLU A 210 -1.59 24.61 -11.34
CA GLU A 210 -1.56 24.27 -9.92
C GLU A 210 -1.87 25.46 -9.03
N ASP A 211 -1.65 26.68 -9.51
CA ASP A 211 -2.03 27.95 -8.87
C ASP A 211 -3.54 28.09 -8.67
N LYS A 212 -4.35 27.39 -9.48
CA LYS A 212 -5.82 27.40 -9.42
C LYS A 212 -6.40 26.08 -8.93
N PHE A 213 -5.58 25.15 -8.47
CA PHE A 213 -6.05 23.82 -8.12
C PHE A 213 -6.79 23.81 -6.77
N ASN A 214 -7.97 23.18 -6.73
CA ASN A 214 -8.68 22.77 -5.52
C ASN A 214 -9.21 21.35 -5.70
N PHE A 215 -8.69 20.39 -4.94
CA PHE A 215 -9.02 18.97 -5.06
C PHE A 215 -10.53 18.64 -5.04
N ALA A 216 -11.29 19.29 -4.16
CA ALA A 216 -12.71 18.98 -4.02
C ALA A 216 -13.53 19.44 -5.24
N PHE A 217 -13.19 20.58 -5.84
CA PHE A 217 -13.87 21.07 -7.05
C PHE A 217 -13.32 20.45 -8.33
N ASP A 218 -11.99 20.40 -8.46
CA ASP A 218 -11.34 20.10 -9.73
C ASP A 218 -11.20 18.61 -10.02
N ILE A 219 -11.27 17.78 -8.98
CA ILE A 219 -11.21 16.32 -9.05
C ILE A 219 -12.55 15.71 -8.64
N VAL A 220 -12.95 15.85 -7.36
CA VAL A 220 -14.14 15.13 -6.85
C VAL A 220 -15.42 15.59 -7.54
N ASP A 221 -15.66 16.90 -7.66
CA ASP A 221 -16.87 17.40 -8.32
C ASP A 221 -16.88 17.18 -9.84
N GLU A 222 -15.70 17.10 -10.47
CA GLU A 222 -15.60 16.76 -11.89
C GLU A 222 -15.87 15.27 -12.10
N LEU A 223 -15.30 14.38 -11.28
CA LEU A 223 -15.61 12.95 -11.32
C LEU A 223 -17.08 12.68 -11.00
N GLY A 224 -17.67 13.39 -10.03
CA GLY A 224 -19.10 13.28 -9.72
C GLY A 224 -20.01 13.82 -10.84
N ARG A 225 -19.48 14.61 -11.79
CA ARG A 225 -20.19 15.04 -13.00
C ARG A 225 -19.99 14.09 -14.18
N GLN A 226 -18.75 13.65 -14.43
CA GLN A 226 -18.41 12.80 -15.57
C GLN A 226 -18.76 11.33 -15.33
N TYR A 227 -18.52 10.82 -14.13
CA TYR A 227 -18.68 9.42 -13.73
C TYR A 227 -19.50 9.30 -12.44
N PRO A 228 -20.76 9.76 -12.42
CA PRO A 228 -21.54 9.89 -11.19
C PRO A 228 -21.68 8.58 -10.40
N GLU A 229 -21.85 7.45 -11.08
CA GLU A 229 -22.07 6.13 -10.48
C GLU A 229 -20.76 5.38 -10.17
N LYS A 230 -19.60 5.96 -10.49
CA LYS A 230 -18.30 5.32 -10.24
C LYS A 230 -18.04 5.28 -8.74
N LEU A 231 -17.68 4.10 -8.25
CA LEU A 231 -17.34 3.88 -6.84
C LEU A 231 -16.12 4.74 -6.47
N ALA A 232 -16.26 5.54 -5.41
CA ALA A 232 -15.17 6.34 -4.85
C ALA A 232 -14.66 5.73 -3.54
N MET A 233 -15.56 5.20 -2.71
CA MET A 233 -15.21 4.60 -1.43
C MET A 233 -16.15 3.44 -1.09
N LEU A 234 -15.56 2.34 -0.64
CA LEU A 234 -16.25 1.24 0.03
C LEU A 234 -15.86 1.25 1.52
N HIS A 235 -16.81 1.57 2.38
CA HIS A 235 -16.63 1.69 3.82
C HIS A 235 -17.32 0.53 4.54
N ILE A 236 -16.61 -0.11 5.46
CA ILE A 236 -17.10 -1.17 6.34
C ILE A 236 -16.93 -0.68 7.78
N SER A 237 -18.02 -0.60 8.56
CA SER A 237 -17.92 -0.27 9.99
C SER A 237 -17.46 -1.47 10.84
N ASP A 238 -17.15 -1.24 12.11
CA ASP A 238 -16.74 -2.29 13.06
C ASP A 238 -17.79 -3.41 13.19
N ASP A 239 -19.08 -3.06 13.09
CA ASP A 239 -20.23 -3.99 13.07
C ASP A 239 -20.47 -4.65 11.70
N LEU A 240 -19.55 -4.46 10.75
CA LEU A 240 -19.58 -4.96 9.37
C LEU A 240 -20.69 -4.37 8.49
N THR A 241 -21.32 -3.25 8.87
CA THR A 241 -22.23 -2.53 7.97
C THR A 241 -21.46 -1.97 6.78
N GLU A 242 -21.87 -2.39 5.58
CA GLU A 242 -21.29 -1.97 4.31
C GLU A 242 -21.95 -0.69 3.78
N ARG A 243 -21.13 0.28 3.37
CA ARG A 243 -21.55 1.54 2.74
C ARG A 243 -20.74 1.78 1.48
N ARG A 244 -21.43 2.02 0.37
CA ARG A 244 -20.84 2.33 -0.93
C ARG A 244 -21.11 3.79 -1.26
N PHE A 245 -20.05 4.54 -1.50
CA PHE A 245 -20.12 5.94 -1.89
C PHE A 245 -19.59 6.07 -3.32
N THR A 246 -20.43 6.59 -4.20
CA THR A 246 -20.05 6.99 -5.54
C THR A 246 -19.41 8.39 -5.55
N PHE A 247 -18.75 8.78 -6.64
CA PHE A 247 -18.27 10.16 -6.78
C PHE A 247 -19.40 11.19 -6.77
N LYS A 248 -20.61 10.84 -7.24
CA LYS A 248 -21.79 11.70 -7.08
C LYS A 248 -22.18 11.88 -5.62
N ASP A 249 -22.23 10.79 -4.85
CA ASP A 249 -22.56 10.85 -3.42
C ASP A 249 -21.58 11.76 -2.68
N LEU A 250 -20.27 11.61 -2.92
CA LEU A 250 -19.25 12.43 -2.30
C LEU A 250 -19.31 13.90 -2.74
N LYS A 251 -19.55 14.17 -4.03
CA LYS A 251 -19.76 15.53 -4.53
C LYS A 251 -20.95 16.20 -3.85
N GLU A 252 -22.10 15.53 -3.80
CA GLU A 252 -23.33 16.07 -3.23
C GLU A 252 -23.19 16.25 -1.70
N ALA A 253 -22.77 15.20 -0.98
CA ALA A 253 -22.65 15.23 0.47
C ALA A 253 -21.56 16.21 0.96
N SER A 254 -20.43 16.34 0.26
CA SER A 254 -19.42 17.36 0.60
C SER A 254 -19.92 18.79 0.34
N SER A 255 -20.77 19.00 -0.67
CA SER A 255 -21.41 20.30 -0.91
C SER A 255 -22.40 20.65 0.21
N GLN A 256 -23.14 19.65 0.70
CA GLN A 256 -24.01 19.78 1.86
C GLN A 256 -23.19 20.09 3.12
N ALA A 257 -22.09 19.36 3.35
CA ALA A 257 -21.17 19.62 4.46
C ALA A 257 -20.57 21.03 4.42
N ALA A 258 -20.15 21.52 3.25
CA ALA A 258 -19.65 22.88 3.08
C ALA A 258 -20.71 23.95 3.45
N ASN A 259 -21.95 23.78 2.96
CA ASN A 259 -23.06 24.67 3.31
C ASN A 259 -23.42 24.60 4.80
N TYR A 260 -23.36 23.41 5.38
CA TYR A 260 -23.58 23.18 6.80
C TYR A 260 -22.54 23.91 7.67
N PHE A 261 -21.24 23.69 7.41
CA PHE A 261 -20.17 24.39 8.11
C PHE A 261 -20.27 25.91 7.98
N LYS A 262 -20.60 26.40 6.78
CA LYS A 262 -20.86 27.84 6.55
C LYS A 262 -22.02 28.36 7.40
N SER A 263 -23.08 27.58 7.58
CA SER A 263 -24.23 27.96 8.42
C SER A 263 -23.88 28.03 9.91
N LEU A 264 -22.91 27.25 10.35
CA LEU A 264 -22.35 27.28 11.71
C LEU A 264 -21.32 28.39 11.91
N GLY A 265 -21.12 29.24 10.90
CA GLY A 265 -20.23 30.40 10.97
C GLY A 265 -18.76 30.12 10.66
N ILE A 266 -18.40 28.91 10.23
CA ILE A 266 -17.05 28.56 9.77
C ILE A 266 -16.78 29.26 8.43
N LYS A 267 -15.58 29.85 8.27
CA LYS A 267 -15.19 30.64 7.10
C LYS A 267 -13.87 30.17 6.51
N LYS A 268 -13.52 30.72 5.33
CA LYS A 268 -12.19 30.54 4.71
C LYS A 268 -11.10 30.90 5.73
N GLY A 269 -10.10 30.03 5.87
CA GLY A 269 -8.99 30.16 6.81
C GLY A 269 -9.27 29.69 8.24
N ASP A 270 -10.50 29.32 8.61
CA ASP A 270 -10.79 28.73 9.93
C ASP A 270 -10.18 27.36 10.09
N ARG A 271 -9.55 27.10 11.25
CA ARG A 271 -8.92 25.82 11.57
C ARG A 271 -9.94 24.90 12.23
N VAL A 272 -10.24 23.79 11.57
CA VAL A 272 -11.25 22.82 12.02
C VAL A 272 -10.58 21.48 12.32
N LEU A 273 -10.61 21.07 13.59
CA LEU A 273 -10.05 19.79 14.02
C LEU A 273 -11.00 18.65 13.64
N LEU A 274 -10.48 17.57 13.06
CA LEU A 274 -11.24 16.39 12.63
C LEU A 274 -10.75 15.16 13.41
N VAL A 275 -11.57 14.67 14.33
CA VAL A 275 -11.28 13.52 15.21
C VAL A 275 -12.26 12.39 14.90
N LEU A 276 -12.04 11.68 13.79
CA LEU A 276 -13.10 10.85 13.18
C LEU A 276 -12.72 9.39 12.94
N LYS A 277 -11.63 8.89 13.54
CA LYS A 277 -11.21 7.47 13.42
C LYS A 277 -11.10 7.05 11.94
N ARG A 278 -11.97 6.16 11.48
CA ARG A 278 -12.21 5.82 10.08
C ARG A 278 -13.71 5.89 9.76
N ASN A 279 -14.47 6.69 10.51
CA ASN A 279 -15.88 6.94 10.25
C ASN A 279 -16.01 7.64 8.88
N TYR A 280 -17.00 7.25 8.06
CA TYR A 280 -17.15 7.75 6.68
C TYR A 280 -17.34 9.28 6.59
N GLN A 281 -17.81 9.90 7.68
CA GLN A 281 -18.02 11.34 7.83
C GLN A 281 -16.72 12.12 7.66
N PHE A 282 -15.55 11.51 7.91
CA PHE A 282 -14.26 12.16 7.66
C PHE A 282 -14.13 12.66 6.22
N TRP A 283 -14.47 11.82 5.24
CA TRP A 283 -14.40 12.17 3.82
C TRP A 283 -15.38 13.29 3.45
N LEU A 284 -16.58 13.28 4.05
CA LEU A 284 -17.58 14.33 3.81
C LEU A 284 -17.12 15.67 4.39
N ALA A 285 -16.61 15.64 5.63
CA ALA A 285 -16.14 16.80 6.34
C ALA A 285 -14.91 17.43 5.67
N ILE A 286 -13.86 16.65 5.40
CA ILE A 286 -12.63 17.18 4.82
C ILE A 286 -12.86 17.80 3.43
N LEU A 287 -13.68 17.16 2.57
CA LEU A 287 -14.04 17.73 1.27
C LEU A 287 -14.91 18.99 1.40
N GLY A 288 -15.82 19.02 2.37
CA GLY A 288 -16.64 20.19 2.66
C GLY A 288 -15.79 21.38 3.11
N LEU A 289 -14.78 21.15 3.95
CA LEU A 289 -13.82 22.17 4.39
C LEU A 289 -12.95 22.66 3.22
N HIS A 290 -12.48 21.76 2.35
CA HIS A 290 -11.72 22.11 1.14
C HIS A 290 -12.52 22.99 0.18
N LYS A 291 -13.84 22.75 0.04
CA LYS A 291 -14.73 23.62 -0.74
C LYS A 291 -14.94 24.98 -0.09
N LEU A 292 -15.09 25.00 1.23
CA LEU A 292 -15.31 26.22 2.01
C LEU A 292 -14.02 27.08 2.12
N GLY A 293 -12.85 26.48 1.92
CA GLY A 293 -11.54 27.10 2.12
C GLY A 293 -11.12 27.16 3.59
N ALA A 294 -11.76 26.37 4.45
CA ALA A 294 -11.33 26.18 5.83
C ALA A 294 -10.17 25.19 5.89
N ILE A 295 -9.32 25.30 6.91
CA ILE A 295 -8.12 24.48 7.08
C ILE A 295 -8.46 23.25 7.91
N ALA A 296 -8.42 22.08 7.29
CA ALA A 296 -8.67 20.82 7.97
C ALA A 296 -7.47 20.41 8.82
N ILE A 297 -7.72 19.96 10.05
CA ILE A 297 -6.68 19.43 10.95
C ILE A 297 -7.07 18.02 11.40
N PRO A 298 -6.67 16.96 10.70
CA PRO A 298 -6.88 15.60 11.17
C PRO A 298 -6.13 15.33 12.47
N ALA A 299 -6.79 14.64 13.39
CA ALA A 299 -6.21 14.22 14.67
C ALA A 299 -6.81 12.89 15.13
N THR A 300 -6.01 12.12 15.86
CA THR A 300 -6.44 10.81 16.34
C THR A 300 -7.46 10.93 17.47
N ASN A 301 -8.34 9.94 17.62
CA ASN A 301 -9.30 9.86 18.72
C ASN A 301 -8.66 9.41 20.05
N GLN A 302 -7.36 9.08 20.04
CA GLN A 302 -6.60 8.66 21.21
C GLN A 302 -6.06 9.83 22.04
N LEU A 303 -6.29 11.07 21.63
CA LEU A 303 -5.88 12.26 22.37
C LEU A 303 -6.64 12.39 23.68
N VAL A 304 -5.96 12.92 24.70
CA VAL A 304 -6.56 13.23 26.01
C VAL A 304 -6.70 14.74 26.21
N VAL A 305 -7.25 15.17 27.35
CA VAL A 305 -7.57 16.59 27.63
C VAL A 305 -6.42 17.55 27.29
N HIS A 306 -5.22 17.33 27.84
CA HIS A 306 -4.08 18.23 27.63
C HIS A 306 -3.58 18.26 26.17
N ASP A 307 -3.78 17.17 25.41
CA ASP A 307 -3.45 17.12 23.99
C ASP A 307 -4.38 18.01 23.17
N TYR A 308 -5.66 18.06 23.54
CA TYR A 308 -6.65 18.94 22.93
C TYR A 308 -6.39 20.39 23.28
N GLU A 309 -6.17 20.69 24.57
CA GLU A 309 -5.81 22.05 25.01
C GLU A 309 -4.61 22.59 24.24
N TYR A 310 -3.55 21.78 24.09
CA TYR A 310 -2.39 22.16 23.30
C TYR A 310 -2.76 22.50 21.86
N ARG A 311 -3.51 21.62 21.18
CA ARG A 311 -3.87 21.80 19.76
C ARG A 311 -4.80 22.98 19.54
N PHE A 312 -5.77 23.19 20.44
CA PHE A 312 -6.69 24.32 20.39
C PHE A 312 -5.96 25.65 20.49
N ASN A 313 -4.95 25.73 21.37
CA ASN A 313 -4.16 26.93 21.56
C ASN A 313 -3.14 27.13 20.43
N ALA A 314 -2.37 26.10 20.08
CA ALA A 314 -1.29 26.20 19.10
C ALA A 314 -1.78 26.50 17.68
N ALA A 315 -2.88 25.88 17.25
CA ALA A 315 -3.46 26.09 15.92
C ALA A 315 -4.60 27.14 15.91
N GLY A 316 -5.02 27.65 17.07
CA GLY A 316 -6.19 28.54 17.17
C GLY A 316 -7.45 27.87 16.61
N VAL A 317 -7.73 26.63 17.04
CA VAL A 317 -8.89 25.85 16.57
C VAL A 317 -10.18 26.52 17.04
N THR A 318 -11.09 26.80 16.12
CA THR A 318 -12.39 27.44 16.41
C THR A 318 -13.57 26.47 16.29
N ALA A 319 -13.39 25.37 15.56
CA ALA A 319 -14.39 24.33 15.39
C ALA A 319 -13.78 22.93 15.43
N ILE A 320 -14.58 21.95 15.85
CA ILE A 320 -14.18 20.54 15.88
C ILE A 320 -15.32 19.64 15.40
N VAL A 321 -14.97 18.64 14.60
CA VAL A 321 -15.84 17.51 14.25
C VAL A 321 -15.25 16.25 14.87
N ALA A 322 -15.94 15.64 15.82
CA ALA A 322 -15.45 14.50 16.57
C ALA A 322 -16.42 13.31 16.53
N THR A 323 -15.88 12.10 16.55
CA THR A 323 -16.66 10.88 16.70
C THR A 323 -17.28 10.80 18.08
N ALA A 324 -18.50 10.26 18.17
CA ALA A 324 -19.13 9.89 19.43
C ALA A 324 -18.50 8.62 20.05
N ASP A 325 -17.68 7.89 19.30
CA ASP A 325 -17.04 6.67 19.77
C ASP A 325 -16.00 6.96 20.87
N GLY A 326 -16.03 6.15 21.93
CA GLY A 326 -15.07 6.25 23.03
C GLY A 326 -15.22 7.55 23.84
N SER A 327 -14.11 8.08 24.33
CA SER A 327 -14.11 9.23 25.28
C SER A 327 -13.68 10.55 24.65
N ALA A 328 -13.54 10.62 23.32
CA ALA A 328 -13.01 11.81 22.64
C ALA A 328 -13.85 13.06 22.95
N THR A 329 -15.18 12.97 22.83
CA THR A 329 -16.06 14.12 23.10
C THR A 329 -16.03 14.57 24.56
N ASP A 330 -15.84 13.66 25.52
CA ASP A 330 -15.74 13.99 26.94
C ASP A 330 -14.45 14.75 27.23
N TYR A 331 -13.32 14.29 26.67
CA TYR A 331 -12.06 15.00 26.80
C TYR A 331 -12.06 16.36 26.11
N ILE A 332 -12.77 16.50 24.98
CA ILE A 332 -12.95 17.78 24.30
C ILE A 332 -13.78 18.75 25.15
N ASP A 333 -14.86 18.29 25.78
CA ASP A 333 -15.66 19.14 26.67
C ASP A 333 -14.86 19.62 27.87
N GLU A 334 -14.01 18.74 28.43
CA GLU A 334 -13.12 19.12 29.53
C GLU A 334 -12.09 20.16 29.07
N ALA A 335 -11.43 19.93 27.93
CA ALA A 335 -10.44 20.86 27.36
C ALA A 335 -11.06 22.21 26.97
N GLN A 336 -12.32 22.25 26.54
CA GLN A 336 -13.01 23.49 26.20
C GLN A 336 -13.13 24.44 27.40
N LYS A 337 -13.22 23.92 28.64
CA LYS A 337 -13.34 24.76 29.85
C LYS A 337 -12.18 25.75 30.01
N THR A 338 -10.99 25.38 29.52
CA THR A 338 -9.77 26.21 29.56
C THR A 338 -9.47 26.88 28.21
N CYS A 339 -10.18 26.51 27.14
CA CYS A 339 -9.95 26.95 25.76
C CYS A 339 -11.23 27.57 25.15
N PRO A 340 -11.64 28.80 25.53
CA PRO A 340 -12.89 29.42 25.10
C PRO A 340 -12.94 29.77 23.61
N GLN A 341 -11.81 29.71 22.90
CA GLN A 341 -11.75 29.91 21.45
C GLN A 341 -12.43 28.79 20.64
N LEU A 342 -12.62 27.61 21.24
CA LEU A 342 -13.40 26.54 20.63
C LEU A 342 -14.88 26.88 20.76
N VAL A 343 -15.47 27.37 19.67
CA VAL A 343 -16.85 27.86 19.64
C VAL A 343 -17.82 26.79 19.14
N THR A 344 -17.44 26.05 18.10
CA THR A 344 -18.33 25.13 17.40
C THR A 344 -17.92 23.69 17.62
N LYS A 345 -18.81 22.88 18.21
CA LYS A 345 -18.58 21.45 18.48
C LYS A 345 -19.60 20.61 17.73
N ILE A 346 -19.13 19.71 16.88
CA ILE A 346 -19.94 18.88 16.00
C ILE A 346 -19.59 17.42 16.28
N VAL A 347 -20.59 16.61 16.59
CA VAL A 347 -20.45 15.18 16.84
C VAL A 347 -20.93 14.38 15.62
N ALA A 348 -20.18 13.35 15.26
CA ALA A 348 -20.50 12.41 14.18
C ALA A 348 -20.53 10.98 14.72
N ASN A 349 -21.16 10.06 13.99
CA ASN A 349 -21.32 8.66 14.38
C ASN A 349 -22.07 8.48 15.72
N GLY A 350 -23.00 9.40 16.01
CA GLY A 350 -23.76 9.40 17.25
C GLY A 350 -24.30 10.78 17.63
N LYS A 351 -24.73 10.93 18.88
CA LYS A 351 -25.29 12.17 19.43
C LYS A 351 -24.68 12.47 20.78
N LYS A 352 -24.62 13.77 21.09
CA LYS A 352 -24.19 14.27 22.39
C LYS A 352 -24.87 15.59 22.70
N GLU A 353 -25.32 15.74 23.95
CA GLU A 353 -25.94 16.98 24.42
C GLU A 353 -24.94 18.15 24.37
N GLY A 354 -25.38 19.32 23.90
CA GLY A 354 -24.53 20.50 23.74
C GLY A 354 -23.60 20.46 22.52
N TRP A 355 -23.78 19.47 21.63
CA TRP A 355 -23.06 19.34 20.37
C TRP A 355 -24.04 19.34 19.20
N HIS A 356 -23.61 19.90 18.06
CA HIS A 356 -24.34 19.75 16.80
C HIS A 356 -24.22 18.31 16.28
N CYS A 357 -25.29 17.72 15.76
CA CYS A 357 -25.25 16.35 15.24
C CYS A 357 -25.00 16.36 13.72
N PHE A 358 -23.78 16.02 13.30
CA PHE A 358 -23.39 16.03 11.89
C PHE A 358 -24.39 15.22 11.05
N ASP A 359 -24.60 13.95 11.42
CA ASP A 359 -25.38 12.98 10.63
C ASP A 359 -26.85 13.36 10.43
N GLU A 360 -27.43 14.17 11.32
CA GLU A 360 -28.80 14.66 11.20
C GLU A 360 -28.89 16.01 10.49
N GLU A 361 -27.85 16.84 10.60
CA GLU A 361 -27.90 18.24 10.20
C GLU A 361 -27.34 18.47 8.79
N TYR A 362 -26.21 17.84 8.40
CA TYR A 362 -25.55 18.19 7.14
C TYR A 362 -26.46 17.92 5.93
N GLY A 363 -27.22 16.82 5.96
CA GLY A 363 -28.12 16.40 4.89
C GLY A 363 -29.30 17.34 4.63
N LEU A 364 -29.57 18.28 5.53
CA LEU A 364 -30.63 19.29 5.40
C LEU A 364 -30.24 20.45 4.47
N PHE A 365 -28.95 20.59 4.17
CA PHE A 365 -28.42 21.67 3.34
C PHE A 365 -28.42 21.33 1.86
N SER A 366 -28.25 22.36 1.02
CA SER A 366 -28.23 22.21 -0.44
C SER A 366 -27.08 21.31 -0.90
N ARG A 367 -27.38 20.41 -1.86
CA ARG A 367 -26.39 19.56 -2.56
C ARG A 367 -25.53 20.32 -3.58
N ARG A 368 -25.70 21.65 -3.66
CA ARG A 368 -24.94 22.54 -4.52
C ARG A 368 -24.15 23.53 -3.66
N PHE A 369 -22.84 23.57 -3.88
CA PHE A 369 -21.93 24.59 -3.38
C PHE A 369 -21.16 25.13 -4.59
N VAL A 370 -21.22 26.43 -4.83
CA VAL A 370 -20.68 27.04 -6.05
C VAL A 370 -19.27 27.55 -5.77
N ARG A 371 -18.32 27.18 -6.64
CA ARG A 371 -16.99 27.79 -6.67
C ARG A 371 -17.10 29.23 -7.19
N ASP A 372 -16.65 30.17 -6.39
CA ASP A 372 -16.55 31.60 -6.74
C ASP A 372 -15.09 32.00 -7.01
N GLU A 373 -14.85 33.26 -7.36
CA GLU A 373 -13.51 33.79 -7.66
C GLU A 373 -12.59 33.81 -6.42
N ASP A 374 -13.17 33.93 -5.21
CA ASP A 374 -12.44 34.00 -3.93
C ASP A 374 -12.19 32.62 -3.29
N SER A 375 -12.72 31.55 -3.90
CA SER A 375 -12.62 30.18 -3.43
C SER A 375 -11.17 29.76 -3.28
N ALA A 376 -10.85 29.08 -2.16
CA ALA A 376 -9.48 28.72 -1.84
C ALA A 376 -8.86 27.77 -2.87
N CYS A 377 -7.63 28.05 -3.30
CA CYS A 377 -6.91 27.22 -4.27
C CYS A 377 -5.40 27.48 -4.25
N GLY A 378 -4.64 26.65 -4.95
CA GLY A 378 -3.20 26.82 -5.12
C GLY A 378 -2.44 26.87 -3.79
N ASP A 379 -1.80 28.00 -3.51
CA ASP A 379 -0.97 28.20 -2.32
C ASP A 379 -1.76 28.53 -1.05
N ASP A 380 -3.08 28.70 -1.14
CA ASP A 380 -3.94 28.86 0.04
C ASP A 380 -3.76 27.64 0.98
N PRO A 381 -3.58 27.85 2.30
CA PRO A 381 -3.54 26.77 3.28
C PRO A 381 -4.83 25.95 3.28
N MET A 382 -4.69 24.62 3.21
CA MET A 382 -5.80 23.67 3.11
C MET A 382 -5.81 22.67 4.27
N LEU A 383 -4.62 22.28 4.73
CA LEU A 383 -4.44 21.16 5.63
C LEU A 383 -3.34 21.49 6.64
N MET A 384 -3.53 21.14 7.90
CA MET A 384 -2.48 21.14 8.91
C MET A 384 -2.38 19.79 9.58
N LEU A 385 -1.15 19.35 9.85
CA LEU A 385 -0.88 18.10 10.54
C LEU A 385 0.06 18.37 11.72
N PHE A 386 -0.32 17.91 12.91
CA PHE A 386 0.56 17.96 14.07
C PHE A 386 1.60 16.85 13.95
N THR A 387 2.88 17.22 13.93
CA THR A 387 4.02 16.32 13.73
C THR A 387 4.64 15.96 15.06
N SER A 388 4.97 14.69 15.27
CA SER A 388 5.64 14.26 16.50
C SER A 388 7.08 14.78 16.50
N GLY A 389 7.39 15.79 17.30
CA GLY A 389 8.76 16.24 17.51
C GLY A 389 9.58 15.17 18.25
N THR A 390 10.85 14.99 17.88
CA THR A 390 11.80 14.18 18.65
C THR A 390 12.17 14.87 19.98
N THR A 391 12.03 16.20 20.03
CA THR A 391 12.17 17.04 21.22
C THR A 391 10.98 18.01 21.32
N GLY A 392 10.29 18.05 22.47
CA GLY A 392 9.21 19.02 22.75
C GLY A 392 7.80 18.65 22.24
N TYR A 393 6.91 19.64 22.26
CA TYR A 393 5.52 19.50 21.83
C TYR A 393 5.39 19.42 20.29
N PRO A 394 4.34 18.77 19.75
CA PRO A 394 4.16 18.59 18.31
C PRO A 394 4.13 19.87 17.47
N LYS A 395 4.97 20.00 16.43
CA LYS A 395 4.95 21.15 15.50
C LYS A 395 3.76 21.01 14.52
N ILE A 396 3.36 22.09 13.84
CA ILE A 396 2.20 22.08 12.91
C ILE A 396 2.67 22.25 11.47
N ALA A 397 2.79 21.17 10.71
CA ALA A 397 3.12 21.24 9.29
C ALA A 397 1.90 21.72 8.47
N THR A 398 2.03 22.83 7.76
CA THR A 398 0.94 23.42 6.97
C THR A 398 1.09 23.09 5.49
N HIS A 399 0.02 22.61 4.87
CA HIS A 399 -0.02 22.21 3.47
C HIS A 399 -1.03 23.04 2.69
N SER A 400 -0.67 23.41 1.47
CA SER A 400 -1.54 24.18 0.58
C SER A 400 -2.52 23.28 -0.19
N HIS A 401 -3.41 23.89 -0.96
CA HIS A 401 -4.28 23.17 -1.89
C HIS A 401 -3.50 22.39 -2.97
N LYS A 402 -2.21 22.65 -3.20
CA LYS A 402 -1.35 21.87 -4.11
C LYS A 402 -0.92 20.51 -3.54
N TYR A 403 -1.02 20.29 -2.23
CA TYR A 403 -0.60 19.04 -1.57
C TYR A 403 -1.15 17.75 -2.22
N PRO A 404 -2.45 17.67 -2.58
CA PRO A 404 -3.01 16.49 -3.23
C PRO A 404 -2.32 16.11 -4.54
N LEU A 405 -1.82 17.09 -5.31
CA LEU A 405 -1.15 16.83 -6.60
C LEU A 405 0.13 16.02 -6.42
N GLY A 406 0.89 16.25 -5.33
CA GLY A 406 2.08 15.48 -5.00
C GLY A 406 1.79 13.98 -4.76
N HIS A 407 0.57 13.66 -4.32
CA HIS A 407 0.16 12.26 -4.14
C HIS A 407 -0.13 11.50 -5.43
N PHE A 408 -0.06 12.14 -6.60
CA PHE A 408 -0.17 11.41 -7.85
C PHE A 408 0.93 10.36 -8.00
N ILE A 409 2.20 10.71 -7.67
CA ILE A 409 3.30 9.72 -7.67
C ILE A 409 3.02 8.60 -6.66
N THR A 410 2.56 8.96 -5.45
CA THR A 410 2.21 8.01 -4.39
C THR A 410 1.20 6.97 -4.87
N ALA A 411 0.14 7.40 -5.54
CA ALA A 411 -0.92 6.48 -5.96
C ALA A 411 -0.63 5.78 -7.29
N LYS A 412 -0.21 6.53 -8.32
CA LYS A 412 -0.10 6.03 -9.68
C LYS A 412 1.08 5.08 -9.87
N TYR A 413 2.24 5.43 -9.33
CA TYR A 413 3.51 4.76 -9.63
C TYR A 413 4.07 3.94 -8.47
N TRP A 414 3.68 4.27 -7.24
CA TRP A 414 4.07 3.48 -6.07
C TRP A 414 2.97 2.52 -5.65
N HIS A 415 1.77 2.99 -5.26
CA HIS A 415 0.67 2.08 -4.92
C HIS A 415 0.10 1.32 -6.14
N CYS A 416 0.40 1.77 -7.37
CA CYS A 416 -0.15 1.24 -8.62
C CYS A 416 -1.68 1.22 -8.66
N VAL A 417 -2.31 2.28 -8.15
CA VAL A 417 -3.77 2.41 -8.11
C VAL A 417 -4.33 2.34 -9.52
N GLN A 418 -5.29 1.44 -9.69
CA GLN A 418 -6.02 1.26 -10.93
C GLN A 418 -7.32 2.04 -10.90
N ARG A 419 -7.68 2.63 -12.04
CA ARG A 419 -8.92 3.39 -12.22
C ARG A 419 -10.16 2.60 -11.83
N ASP A 420 -10.23 1.32 -12.16
CA ASP A 420 -11.37 0.44 -11.83
C ASP A 420 -11.04 -0.55 -10.71
N GLY A 421 -9.92 -0.33 -10.01
CA GLY A 421 -9.50 -1.13 -8.86
C GLY A 421 -9.96 -0.52 -7.53
N ILE A 422 -9.66 -1.25 -6.45
CA ILE A 422 -9.92 -0.84 -5.08
C ILE A 422 -8.61 -0.87 -4.30
N HIS A 423 -8.19 0.29 -3.81
CA HIS A 423 -6.98 0.43 -3.01
C HIS A 423 -7.30 0.40 -1.52
N PHE A 424 -6.61 -0.45 -0.77
CA PHE A 424 -6.75 -0.54 0.68
C PHE A 424 -5.46 -0.11 1.39
N THR A 425 -5.52 1.02 2.08
CA THR A 425 -4.50 1.41 3.06
C THR A 425 -4.98 1.15 4.48
N ILE A 426 -4.14 0.57 5.35
CA ILE A 426 -4.41 0.50 6.79
C ILE A 426 -3.82 1.73 7.48
N SER A 427 -4.70 2.67 7.85
CA SER A 427 -4.33 3.88 8.61
C SER A 427 -5.56 4.49 9.28
N GLU A 428 -5.38 5.20 10.38
CA GLU A 428 -6.40 6.03 11.03
C GLU A 428 -6.35 7.46 10.46
N THR A 429 -7.49 8.13 10.33
CA THR A 429 -7.59 9.42 9.63
C THR A 429 -6.84 10.56 10.32
N GLY A 430 -6.56 10.43 11.62
CA GLY A 430 -5.70 11.34 12.37
C GLY A 430 -4.23 11.35 11.97
N TRP A 431 -3.77 10.41 11.14
CA TRP A 431 -2.39 10.37 10.64
C TRP A 431 -2.33 10.80 9.17
N GLY A 432 -1.28 11.52 8.78
CA GLY A 432 -1.06 11.93 7.38
C GLY A 432 -1.07 10.76 6.38
N LYS A 433 -0.68 9.55 6.82
CA LYS A 433 -0.72 8.34 5.98
C LYS A 433 -2.13 7.98 5.49
N ALA A 434 -3.20 8.37 6.18
CA ALA A 434 -4.56 8.21 5.67
C ALA A 434 -4.79 9.03 4.38
N LEU A 435 -4.20 10.22 4.30
CA LEU A 435 -4.32 11.10 3.13
C LEU A 435 -3.53 10.57 1.93
N TRP A 436 -2.41 9.89 2.18
CA TRP A 436 -1.58 9.23 1.17
C TRP A 436 -2.27 8.04 0.50
N GLY A 437 -3.14 7.34 1.24
CA GLY A 437 -3.63 6.02 0.88
C GLY A 437 -5.15 5.83 0.90
N LYS A 438 -5.91 6.86 1.26
CA LYS A 438 -7.38 6.78 1.36
C LYS A 438 -8.09 8.00 0.79
N LEU A 439 -7.42 8.87 0.04
CA LEU A 439 -8.05 10.10 -0.43
C LEU A 439 -7.43 10.63 -1.73
N TYR A 440 -6.32 11.33 -1.62
CA TYR A 440 -5.90 12.28 -2.66
C TYR A 440 -5.43 11.58 -3.93
N GLY A 441 -4.30 10.87 -3.86
CA GLY A 441 -3.71 10.22 -5.03
C GLY A 441 -4.64 9.16 -5.64
N GLN A 442 -5.38 8.44 -4.80
CA GLN A 442 -6.28 7.37 -5.24
C GLN A 442 -7.37 7.92 -6.17
N TRP A 443 -8.01 9.03 -5.77
CA TRP A 443 -9.04 9.67 -6.59
C TRP A 443 -8.49 10.51 -7.74
N LEU A 444 -7.24 11.00 -7.67
CA LEU A 444 -6.54 11.51 -8.86
C LEU A 444 -6.38 10.41 -9.93
N CYS A 445 -6.09 9.17 -9.50
CA CYS A 445 -6.10 8.00 -10.38
C CYS A 445 -7.50 7.48 -10.70
N GLU A 446 -8.54 8.16 -10.20
CA GLU A 446 -9.95 7.79 -10.27
C GLU A 446 -10.28 6.40 -9.67
N GLY A 447 -9.37 5.81 -8.90
CA GLY A 447 -9.55 4.50 -8.26
C GLY A 447 -10.32 4.62 -6.95
N ALA A 448 -11.07 3.58 -6.60
CA ALA A 448 -11.82 3.55 -5.35
C ALA A 448 -10.92 3.26 -4.14
N VAL A 449 -11.33 3.72 -2.96
CA VAL A 449 -10.64 3.43 -1.69
C VAL A 449 -11.46 2.48 -0.81
N PHE A 450 -10.79 1.52 -0.17
CA PHE A 450 -11.40 0.67 0.83
C PHE A 450 -11.07 1.17 2.25
N VAL A 451 -12.11 1.23 3.08
CA VAL A 451 -12.00 1.69 4.47
C VAL A 451 -12.68 0.68 5.36
N TYR A 452 -11.91 0.07 6.26
CA TYR A 452 -12.46 -0.75 7.33
C TYR A 452 -12.24 -0.05 8.67
N ASP A 453 -13.32 0.37 9.31
CA ASP A 453 -13.37 1.10 10.56
C ASP A 453 -13.38 0.17 11.77
N PHE A 454 -12.32 -0.64 11.89
CA PHE A 454 -12.11 -1.55 13.01
C PHE A 454 -11.60 -0.80 14.25
N GLU A 455 -11.93 -1.29 15.44
CA GLU A 455 -11.37 -0.78 16.69
C GLU A 455 -9.96 -1.34 16.97
N ARG A 456 -9.82 -2.66 16.89
CA ARG A 456 -8.56 -3.37 17.06
C ARG A 456 -8.19 -4.11 15.78
N PHE A 457 -6.93 -3.99 15.38
CA PHE A 457 -6.43 -4.73 14.23
C PHE A 457 -6.52 -6.24 14.50
N ASP A 458 -7.13 -6.94 13.55
CA ASP A 458 -7.32 -8.38 13.58
C ASP A 458 -7.13 -8.94 12.16
N ALA A 459 -6.01 -9.64 11.95
CA ALA A 459 -5.63 -10.18 10.66
C ALA A 459 -6.69 -11.16 10.11
N SER A 460 -7.31 -11.99 10.95
CA SER A 460 -8.27 -12.99 10.49
C SER A 460 -9.61 -12.38 10.06
N LYS A 461 -9.90 -11.15 10.49
CA LYS A 461 -11.07 -10.38 10.00
C LYS A 461 -10.78 -9.63 8.71
N ILE A 462 -9.52 -9.22 8.50
CA ILE A 462 -9.11 -8.42 7.35
C ILE A 462 -8.80 -9.31 6.13
N LEU A 463 -8.11 -10.43 6.31
CA LEU A 463 -7.70 -11.31 5.22
C LEU A 463 -8.88 -11.77 4.32
N PRO A 464 -10.06 -12.15 4.85
CA PRO A 464 -11.22 -12.49 4.02
C PRO A 464 -11.77 -11.33 3.18
N MET A 465 -11.48 -10.08 3.54
CA MET A 465 -11.99 -8.90 2.85
C MET A 465 -11.35 -8.69 1.48
N PHE A 466 -10.13 -9.19 1.27
CA PHE A 466 -9.43 -9.08 -0.02
C PHE A 466 -10.22 -9.75 -1.15
N ALA A 467 -10.52 -11.04 -1.01
CA ALA A 467 -11.38 -11.75 -1.96
C ALA A 467 -12.82 -11.21 -1.98
N LYS A 468 -13.44 -10.98 -0.81
CA LYS A 468 -14.84 -10.54 -0.72
C LYS A 468 -15.10 -9.26 -1.53
N TYR A 469 -14.19 -8.30 -1.45
CA TYR A 469 -14.37 -6.98 -2.08
C TYR A 469 -13.48 -6.76 -3.31
N ASN A 470 -12.72 -7.78 -3.74
CA ASN A 470 -11.78 -7.68 -4.84
C ASN A 470 -10.80 -6.50 -4.68
N ILE A 471 -10.15 -6.44 -3.51
CA ILE A 471 -9.15 -5.41 -3.21
C ILE A 471 -7.91 -5.67 -4.08
N THR A 472 -7.54 -4.69 -4.91
CA THR A 472 -6.51 -4.89 -5.94
C THR A 472 -5.13 -4.39 -5.56
N THR A 473 -5.04 -3.41 -4.67
CA THR A 473 -3.76 -2.88 -4.20
C THR A 473 -3.80 -2.62 -2.71
N PHE A 474 -2.67 -2.87 -2.03
CA PHE A 474 -2.60 -2.87 -0.58
C PHE A 474 -1.42 -2.03 -0.06
N CYS A 475 -1.67 -1.27 1.00
CA CYS A 475 -0.63 -0.55 1.72
C CYS A 475 -0.84 -0.71 3.23
N ALA A 476 0.21 -1.09 3.95
CA ALA A 476 0.19 -1.18 5.39
C ALA A 476 1.59 -0.89 5.95
N PRO A 477 1.73 -0.46 7.22
CA PRO A 477 3.05 -0.37 7.83
C PRO A 477 3.62 -1.78 8.07
N PRO A 478 4.96 -1.93 8.19
CA PRO A 478 5.61 -3.22 8.45
C PRO A 478 5.06 -3.96 9.67
N THR A 479 4.63 -3.25 10.73
CA THR A 479 3.93 -3.85 11.88
C THR A 479 2.72 -4.69 11.47
N MET A 480 1.92 -4.22 10.52
CA MET A 480 0.71 -4.93 10.11
C MET A 480 1.06 -6.12 9.21
N TYR A 481 2.06 -6.00 8.32
CA TYR A 481 2.58 -7.14 7.59
C TYR A 481 3.09 -8.24 8.54
N ARG A 482 3.84 -7.89 9.60
CA ARG A 482 4.26 -8.83 10.66
C ARG A 482 3.09 -9.57 11.29
N MET A 483 1.96 -8.90 11.49
CA MET A 483 0.78 -9.52 12.07
C MET A 483 0.04 -10.41 11.06
N LEU A 484 0.02 -10.04 9.77
CA LEU A 484 -0.58 -10.84 8.70
C LEU A 484 0.18 -12.16 8.48
N ILE A 485 1.51 -12.13 8.39
CA ILE A 485 2.34 -13.34 8.17
C ILE A 485 2.35 -14.31 9.36
N LYS A 486 1.85 -13.89 10.53
CA LYS A 486 1.64 -14.78 11.67
C LYS A 486 0.37 -15.62 11.55
N GLN A 487 -0.52 -15.30 10.61
CA GLN A 487 -1.65 -16.14 10.26
C GLN A 487 -1.25 -17.18 9.21
N ASP A 488 -2.00 -18.27 9.13
CA ASP A 488 -1.90 -19.20 8.01
C ASP A 488 -2.54 -18.56 6.76
N ILE A 489 -1.72 -17.80 6.01
CA ILE A 489 -2.16 -17.04 4.82
C ILE A 489 -2.74 -17.98 3.76
N SER A 490 -2.31 -19.24 3.70
CA SER A 490 -2.77 -20.22 2.70
C SER A 490 -4.28 -20.51 2.75
N GLN A 491 -4.94 -20.17 3.86
CA GLN A 491 -6.39 -20.32 4.02
C GLN A 491 -7.21 -19.20 3.39
N TYR A 492 -6.56 -18.14 2.91
CA TYR A 492 -7.23 -16.94 2.40
C TYR A 492 -6.91 -16.73 0.91
N ASP A 493 -7.95 -16.39 0.15
CA ASP A 493 -7.77 -15.98 -1.23
C ASP A 493 -7.32 -14.52 -1.31
N LEU A 494 -6.06 -14.31 -1.70
CA LEU A 494 -5.45 -13.01 -1.91
C LEU A 494 -5.15 -12.75 -3.40
N SER A 495 -5.70 -13.57 -4.30
CA SER A 495 -5.41 -13.50 -5.76
C SER A 495 -5.85 -12.18 -6.41
N SER A 496 -6.75 -11.43 -5.78
CA SER A 496 -7.15 -10.10 -6.25
C SER A 496 -6.03 -9.06 -6.12
N ILE A 497 -5.08 -9.25 -5.18
CA ILE A 497 -4.02 -8.29 -4.91
C ILE A 497 -2.96 -8.38 -6.00
N GLN A 498 -2.69 -7.23 -6.62
CA GLN A 498 -1.74 -7.09 -7.72
C GLN A 498 -0.50 -6.29 -7.32
N HIS A 499 -0.59 -5.50 -6.24
CA HIS A 499 0.51 -4.68 -5.77
C HIS A 499 0.45 -4.43 -4.26
N ALA A 500 1.60 -4.50 -3.59
CA ALA A 500 1.74 -4.32 -2.16
C ALA A 500 2.84 -3.30 -1.84
N THR A 501 2.52 -2.35 -0.98
CA THR A 501 3.44 -1.26 -0.58
C THR A 501 3.53 -1.14 0.93
N THR A 502 4.63 -0.54 1.42
CA THR A 502 4.83 -0.30 2.86
C THR A 502 5.60 1.00 3.12
N ALA A 503 5.28 1.68 4.21
CA ALA A 503 6.02 2.85 4.68
C ALA A 503 5.79 3.11 6.16
N GLY A 504 6.61 3.99 6.73
CA GLY A 504 6.44 4.52 8.09
C GLY A 504 7.30 3.83 9.15
N GLU A 505 7.81 2.64 8.86
CA GLU A 505 8.84 1.92 9.62
C GLU A 505 9.79 1.24 8.63
N ALA A 506 10.98 0.85 9.10
CA ALA A 506 11.86 -0.03 8.33
C ALA A 506 11.18 -1.41 8.15
N LEU A 507 11.22 -1.96 6.94
CA LEU A 507 10.74 -3.31 6.69
C LEU A 507 11.83 -4.32 7.08
N ASN A 508 11.48 -5.23 7.97
CA ASN A 508 12.37 -6.33 8.29
C ASN A 508 12.45 -7.30 7.08
N PRO A 509 13.66 -7.68 6.63
CA PRO A 509 13.85 -8.58 5.48
C PRO A 509 13.08 -9.91 5.57
N GLU A 510 12.93 -10.46 6.77
CA GLU A 510 12.19 -11.70 6.98
C GLU A 510 10.69 -11.51 6.74
N VAL A 511 10.15 -10.34 7.08
CA VAL A 511 8.74 -10.02 6.81
C VAL A 511 8.47 -9.95 5.32
N PHE A 512 9.40 -9.36 4.56
CA PHE A 512 9.35 -9.35 3.10
C PHE A 512 9.34 -10.79 2.55
N LYS A 513 10.32 -11.61 2.93
CA LYS A 513 10.48 -12.98 2.41
C LYS A 513 9.27 -13.87 2.73
N GLN A 514 8.78 -13.84 3.97
CA GLN A 514 7.62 -14.64 4.37
C GLN A 514 6.36 -14.21 3.63
N PHE A 515 6.16 -12.91 3.41
CA PHE A 515 5.03 -12.41 2.63
C PHE A 515 5.13 -12.82 1.16
N GLU A 516 6.31 -12.70 0.54
CA GLU A 516 6.57 -13.13 -0.84
C GLU A 516 6.37 -14.64 -0.99
N LEU A 517 6.90 -15.46 -0.07
CA LEU A 517 6.70 -16.91 -0.09
C LEU A 517 5.22 -17.30 0.04
N SER A 518 4.45 -16.57 0.86
CA SER A 518 3.05 -16.88 1.14
C SER A 518 2.09 -16.40 0.05
N THR A 519 2.45 -15.38 -0.72
CA THR A 519 1.53 -14.68 -1.63
C THR A 519 2.03 -14.53 -3.07
N GLY A 520 3.33 -14.71 -3.30
CA GLY A 520 4.02 -14.35 -4.54
C GLY A 520 4.21 -12.85 -4.74
N LEU A 521 3.76 -12.00 -3.80
CA LEU A 521 3.82 -10.55 -3.92
C LEU A 521 5.05 -9.98 -3.23
N ARG A 522 5.71 -9.06 -3.93
CA ARG A 522 6.84 -8.30 -3.40
C ARG A 522 6.34 -6.99 -2.78
N ILE A 523 6.90 -6.59 -1.65
CA ILE A 523 6.52 -5.36 -0.94
C ILE A 523 7.42 -4.21 -1.40
N HIS A 524 6.83 -3.18 -1.99
CA HIS A 524 7.53 -1.98 -2.43
C HIS A 524 7.61 -0.94 -1.29
N GLU A 525 8.82 -0.66 -0.82
CA GLU A 525 9.06 0.34 0.22
C GLU A 525 8.91 1.77 -0.31
N GLY A 526 8.54 2.67 0.60
CA GLY A 526 8.44 4.09 0.34
C GLY A 526 8.72 4.91 1.59
N PHE A 527 9.28 6.10 1.38
CA PHE A 527 9.68 7.03 2.43
C PHE A 527 9.17 8.44 2.14
N GLY A 528 8.79 9.11 3.22
CA GLY A 528 8.52 10.53 3.29
C GLY A 528 8.06 10.88 4.69
N GLN A 529 7.69 12.15 4.89
CA GLN A 529 7.43 12.71 6.21
C GLN A 529 6.03 13.35 6.25
N THR A 530 5.68 13.95 7.38
CA THR A 530 4.41 14.67 7.49
C THR A 530 4.45 15.95 6.64
N GLU A 531 5.65 16.51 6.51
CA GLU A 531 6.05 17.70 5.78
C GLU A 531 6.13 17.45 4.26
N THR A 532 6.16 16.20 3.81
CA THR A 532 6.32 15.82 2.40
C THR A 532 5.20 14.88 1.93
N THR A 533 5.25 14.52 0.66
CA THR A 533 4.58 13.32 0.12
C THR A 533 5.62 12.21 -0.10
N LEU A 534 5.43 11.30 -1.06
CA LEU A 534 6.37 10.21 -1.30
C LEU A 534 7.66 10.77 -1.91
N SER A 535 8.75 10.79 -1.12
CA SER A 535 10.02 11.42 -1.51
C SER A 535 10.99 10.41 -2.12
N ILE A 536 11.10 9.23 -1.52
CA ILE A 536 11.96 8.12 -1.97
C ILE A 536 11.09 6.87 -2.02
N ALA A 537 11.22 6.04 -3.05
CA ALA A 537 10.44 4.81 -3.16
C ALA A 537 11.05 3.79 -4.11
N THR A 538 10.67 2.53 -3.92
CA THR A 538 10.79 1.51 -4.97
C THR A 538 9.55 1.57 -5.85
N LEU A 539 9.57 2.45 -6.86
CA LEU A 539 8.47 2.58 -7.82
C LEU A 539 8.30 1.31 -8.66
N ASN A 540 7.11 1.09 -9.19
CA ASN A 540 6.86 -0.03 -10.09
C ASN A 540 7.79 0.00 -11.31
N GLY A 541 8.33 -1.16 -11.68
CA GLY A 541 9.39 -1.30 -12.69
C GLY A 541 10.81 -1.09 -12.16
N THR A 542 10.99 -0.65 -10.90
CA THR A 542 12.30 -0.60 -10.23
C THR A 542 12.55 -1.91 -9.49
N ASP A 543 13.77 -2.44 -9.59
CA ASP A 543 14.17 -3.62 -8.82
C ASP A 543 14.08 -3.38 -7.31
N ILE A 544 13.70 -4.40 -6.55
CA ILE A 544 13.65 -4.29 -5.09
C ILE A 544 14.97 -4.78 -4.50
N LYS A 545 15.63 -3.90 -3.75
CA LYS A 545 16.69 -4.23 -2.79
C LYS A 545 16.09 -4.25 -1.39
N ILE A 546 16.05 -5.41 -0.76
CA ILE A 546 15.42 -5.59 0.56
C ILE A 546 16.16 -4.74 1.60
N GLY A 547 15.42 -3.90 2.32
CA GLY A 547 15.96 -2.98 3.34
C GLY A 547 16.37 -1.60 2.81
N ALA A 548 16.35 -1.39 1.49
CA ALA A 548 16.50 -0.06 0.91
C ALA A 548 15.13 0.64 0.81
N MET A 549 15.12 1.95 1.02
CA MET A 549 13.91 2.77 0.84
C MET A 549 13.50 2.92 -0.64
N GLY A 550 14.41 2.57 -1.55
CA GLY A 550 14.29 2.78 -2.99
C GLY A 550 15.13 3.95 -3.48
N LYS A 551 14.66 4.62 -4.54
CA LYS A 551 15.36 5.76 -5.18
C LYS A 551 14.54 7.05 -5.03
N PRO A 552 15.16 8.24 -5.18
CA PRO A 552 14.42 9.49 -5.26
C PRO A 552 13.27 9.39 -6.28
N THR A 553 12.08 9.84 -5.86
CA THR A 553 10.95 9.94 -6.80
C THR A 553 11.16 11.13 -7.73
N PRO A 554 10.58 11.14 -8.95
CA PRO A 554 10.71 12.26 -9.87
C PRO A 554 10.05 13.57 -9.38
N LEU A 555 9.32 13.52 -8.26
CA LEU A 555 8.69 14.69 -7.65
C LEU A 555 9.66 15.55 -6.84
N TYR A 556 10.70 14.93 -6.27
CA TYR A 556 11.61 15.58 -5.33
C TYR A 556 13.06 15.43 -5.79
N ASP A 557 13.77 16.55 -5.85
CA ASP A 557 15.21 16.56 -6.06
C ASP A 557 15.91 16.26 -4.74
N VAL A 558 16.07 14.97 -4.45
CA VAL A 558 16.61 14.44 -3.19
C VAL A 558 18.13 14.26 -3.31
N ASP A 559 18.87 14.75 -2.32
CA ASP A 559 20.30 14.47 -2.18
C ASP A 559 20.66 14.02 -0.76
N VAL A 560 21.87 13.50 -0.59
CA VAL A 560 22.46 13.13 0.69
C VAL A 560 23.66 14.01 0.95
N VAL A 561 23.60 14.84 2.00
CA VAL A 561 24.61 15.88 2.26
C VAL A 561 25.31 15.73 3.61
N ASP A 562 26.51 16.29 3.71
CA ASP A 562 27.24 16.43 4.97
C ASP A 562 26.70 17.57 5.84
N ALA A 563 27.38 17.84 6.96
CA ALA A 563 26.98 18.89 7.90
C ALA A 563 27.15 20.32 7.34
N ASP A 564 27.90 20.50 6.25
CA ASP A 564 28.09 21.78 5.58
C ASP A 564 27.11 21.93 4.38
N GLY A 565 26.18 20.98 4.21
CA GLY A 565 25.20 20.98 3.11
C GLY A 565 25.78 20.55 1.76
N LYS A 566 26.95 19.88 1.74
CA LYS A 566 27.58 19.40 0.50
C LYS A 566 27.24 17.94 0.22
N PRO A 567 27.01 17.55 -1.05
CA PRO A 567 26.76 16.15 -1.40
C PRO A 567 27.88 15.23 -0.92
N VAL A 568 27.53 14.11 -0.30
CA VAL A 568 28.48 13.05 0.09
C VAL A 568 28.70 12.07 -1.05
N ALA A 569 29.81 11.32 -1.00
CA ALA A 569 30.07 10.26 -1.96
C ALA A 569 29.16 9.04 -1.72
N ASP A 570 28.98 8.19 -2.74
CA ASP A 570 28.27 6.93 -2.57
C ASP A 570 28.97 6.06 -1.52
N GLY A 571 28.18 5.39 -0.67
CA GLY A 571 28.64 4.65 0.51
C GLY A 571 28.85 5.50 1.77
N GLU A 572 28.85 6.83 1.68
CA GLU A 572 28.96 7.72 2.83
C GLU A 572 27.59 8.08 3.42
N THR A 573 27.51 8.19 4.74
CA THR A 573 26.28 8.58 5.44
C THR A 573 26.18 10.10 5.57
N GLY A 574 25.09 10.66 5.06
CA GLY A 574 24.72 12.07 5.22
C GLY A 574 23.24 12.23 5.56
N GLU A 575 22.79 13.48 5.62
CA GLU A 575 21.39 13.85 5.78
C GLU A 575 20.67 13.84 4.43
N ILE A 576 19.48 13.26 4.39
CA ILE A 576 18.56 13.37 3.25
C ILE A 576 18.02 14.79 3.21
N VAL A 577 18.24 15.49 2.11
CA VAL A 577 17.73 16.84 1.87
C VAL A 577 16.94 16.88 0.57
N ILE A 578 16.14 17.92 0.41
CA ILE A 578 15.41 18.21 -0.83
C ILE A 578 15.84 19.58 -1.33
N HIS A 579 16.32 19.68 -2.56
CA HIS A 579 16.62 20.96 -3.18
C HIS A 579 15.34 21.77 -3.45
N THR A 580 15.36 23.03 -3.06
CA THR A 580 14.21 23.96 -3.10
C THR A 580 14.57 25.32 -3.69
N ASP A 581 15.83 25.50 -4.11
CA ASP A 581 16.38 26.70 -4.72
C ASP A 581 15.81 26.98 -6.12
N SER A 582 15.55 25.93 -6.90
CA SER A 582 15.03 26.03 -8.27
C SER A 582 13.50 26.11 -8.30
N SER A 583 12.82 25.30 -7.50
CA SER A 583 11.36 25.27 -7.39
C SER A 583 10.92 24.51 -6.14
N VAL A 584 9.80 24.91 -5.53
CA VAL A 584 9.17 24.15 -4.45
C VAL A 584 8.17 23.14 -5.06
N PRO A 585 8.40 21.82 -4.91
CA PRO A 585 7.53 20.82 -5.53
C PRO A 585 6.16 20.75 -4.86
N CYS A 586 5.12 20.42 -5.64
CA CYS A 586 3.79 20.15 -5.09
C CYS A 586 3.85 18.98 -4.10
N GLY A 587 3.30 19.16 -2.90
CA GLY A 587 3.32 18.15 -1.84
C GLY A 587 4.31 18.43 -0.73
N LEU A 588 5.27 19.33 -0.93
CA LEU A 588 6.08 19.87 0.17
C LEU A 588 5.25 20.89 0.96
N PHE A 589 5.33 20.85 2.29
CA PHE A 589 4.63 21.78 3.18
C PHE A 589 5.09 23.23 2.99
N LEU A 590 4.26 24.18 3.43
CA LEU A 590 4.54 25.62 3.44
C LEU A 590 5.47 26.06 4.59
N GLY A 591 5.71 25.17 5.56
CA GLY A 591 6.41 25.48 6.80
C GLY A 591 5.60 25.13 8.05
N TYR A 592 6.18 25.42 9.21
CA TYR A 592 5.54 25.20 10.51
C TYR A 592 4.69 26.40 10.93
N TYR A 593 3.39 26.18 11.12
CA TYR A 593 2.43 27.24 11.48
C TYR A 593 2.82 27.93 12.79
N ASN A 594 2.82 29.26 12.79
CA ASN A 594 3.21 30.11 13.93
C ASN A 594 4.59 29.76 14.54
N ASN A 595 5.48 29.15 13.75
CA ASN A 595 6.83 28.77 14.19
C ASN A 595 7.84 28.98 13.06
N GLU A 596 8.10 30.25 12.76
CA GLU A 596 9.03 30.66 11.71
C GLU A 596 10.47 30.20 12.00
N ASP A 597 10.88 30.21 13.28
CA ASP A 597 12.20 29.75 13.69
C ASP A 597 12.40 28.27 13.37
N ALA A 598 11.46 27.40 13.77
CA ALA A 598 11.51 25.98 13.40
C ALA A 598 11.42 25.75 11.89
N THR A 599 10.80 26.67 11.15
CA THR A 599 10.75 26.59 9.68
C THR A 599 12.12 26.91 9.10
N LYS A 600 12.77 27.99 9.56
CA LYS A 600 14.14 28.37 9.15
C LYS A 600 15.20 27.34 9.55
N GLU A 601 14.98 26.59 10.64
CA GLU A 601 15.83 25.47 11.03
C GLU A 601 15.85 24.33 10.02
N VAL A 602 14.78 24.15 9.24
CA VAL A 602 14.69 23.08 8.23
C VAL A 602 14.67 23.60 6.80
N TYR A 603 14.43 24.90 6.60
CA TYR A 603 14.51 25.57 5.32
C TYR A 603 15.60 26.65 5.36
N HIS A 604 16.78 26.28 4.88
CA HIS A 604 17.89 27.21 4.73
C HIS A 604 18.81 26.76 3.61
N ASP A 605 19.62 27.69 3.10
CA ASP A 605 20.65 27.41 2.08
C ASP A 605 20.12 26.73 0.79
N GLY A 606 18.85 26.96 0.45
CA GLY A 606 18.21 26.35 -0.71
C GLY A 606 17.78 24.90 -0.52
N LEU A 607 17.86 24.38 0.70
CA LEU A 607 17.54 23.00 1.06
C LEU A 607 16.36 22.94 2.04
N TYR A 608 15.54 21.91 1.88
CA TYR A 608 14.71 21.39 2.95
C TYR A 608 15.44 20.21 3.63
N HIS A 609 15.77 20.39 4.90
CA HIS A 609 16.42 19.42 5.77
C HIS A 609 15.39 18.50 6.42
N THR A 610 15.44 17.21 6.07
CA THR A 610 14.49 16.22 6.60
C THR A 610 14.79 15.85 8.06
N GLY A 611 16.04 15.99 8.50
CA GLY A 611 16.55 15.46 9.76
C GLY A 611 16.69 13.92 9.77
N ASP A 612 16.53 13.26 8.63
CA ASP A 612 16.74 11.82 8.43
C ASP A 612 18.06 11.57 7.71
N THR A 613 18.80 10.54 8.10
CA THR A 613 20.11 10.17 7.52
C THR A 613 20.02 8.87 6.74
N ALA A 614 20.77 8.83 5.65
CA ALA A 614 20.91 7.67 4.79
C ALA A 614 22.31 7.65 4.15
N TRP A 615 22.64 6.53 3.53
CA TRP A 615 23.71 6.46 2.55
C TRP A 615 23.13 5.98 1.21
N ARG A 616 23.76 6.39 0.11
CA ARG A 616 23.38 6.02 -1.25
C ARG A 616 24.34 4.95 -1.77
N ASP A 617 23.82 3.88 -2.34
CA ASP A 617 24.66 2.86 -3.00
C ASP A 617 24.97 3.22 -4.46
N GLU A 618 25.88 2.47 -5.08
CA GLU A 618 26.34 2.70 -6.46
C GLU A 618 25.22 2.61 -7.52
N ASP A 619 24.09 1.96 -7.21
CA ASP A 619 22.92 1.87 -8.07
C ASP A 619 21.90 3.00 -7.79
N GLY A 620 22.20 3.89 -6.85
CA GLY A 620 21.38 5.03 -6.45
C GLY A 620 20.27 4.70 -5.45
N TYR A 621 20.28 3.53 -4.81
CA TYR A 621 19.33 3.22 -3.73
C TYR A 621 19.76 3.86 -2.42
N LEU A 622 18.78 4.34 -1.66
CA LEU A 622 18.97 4.98 -0.38
C LEU A 622 18.66 4.02 0.77
N TRP A 623 19.61 3.90 1.68
CA TRP A 623 19.56 3.01 2.83
C TRP A 623 19.43 3.82 4.11
N TYR A 624 18.31 3.66 4.80
CA TYR A 624 18.01 4.45 5.99
C TYR A 624 18.95 4.10 7.15
N VAL A 625 19.50 5.11 7.82
CA VAL A 625 20.38 4.93 8.99
C VAL A 625 19.66 5.31 10.28
N GLY A 626 18.91 6.41 10.27
CA GLY A 626 18.22 6.93 11.45
C GLY A 626 18.03 8.44 11.39
N ARG A 627 17.49 9.01 12.46
CA ARG A 627 17.41 10.48 12.60
C ARG A 627 18.77 11.06 12.97
N VAL A 628 19.08 12.28 12.52
CA VAL A 628 20.35 12.97 12.84
C VAL A 628 20.63 13.02 14.34
N ASP A 629 19.58 13.18 15.17
CA ASP A 629 19.65 13.22 16.64
C ASP A 629 19.74 11.84 17.30
N ASP A 630 19.34 10.76 16.61
CA ASP A 630 19.36 9.38 17.11
C ASP A 630 20.64 8.60 16.73
N VAL A 631 21.48 9.12 15.82
CA VAL A 631 22.74 8.45 15.41
C VAL A 631 23.69 8.36 16.61
N ILE A 632 24.05 7.13 16.98
CA ILE A 632 24.95 6.85 18.11
C ILE A 632 26.39 7.10 17.66
N LYS A 633 27.10 7.97 18.37
CA LYS A 633 28.52 8.29 18.10
C LYS A 633 29.41 7.58 19.12
N SER A 634 29.88 6.38 18.77
CA SER A 634 30.71 5.55 19.64
C SER A 634 32.13 5.45 19.09
N SER A 635 33.11 6.04 19.79
CA SER A 635 34.54 5.98 19.40
C SER A 635 34.83 6.48 17.97
N GLY A 636 34.08 7.49 17.50
CA GLY A 636 34.19 8.02 16.15
C GLY A 636 33.33 7.31 15.09
N TYR A 637 32.75 6.15 15.39
CA TYR A 637 31.79 5.48 14.51
C TYR A 637 30.40 6.10 14.64
N ARG A 638 29.76 6.34 13.49
CA ARG A 638 28.34 6.67 13.39
C ARG A 638 27.56 5.38 13.24
N ILE A 639 26.68 5.10 14.19
CA ILE A 639 25.96 3.84 14.28
C ILE A 639 24.46 4.15 14.25
N GLY A 640 23.78 3.67 13.21
CA GLY A 640 22.34 3.72 13.11
C GLY A 640 21.70 2.72 14.08
N PRO A 641 20.73 3.13 14.92
CA PRO A 641 20.09 2.20 15.86
C PRO A 641 19.30 1.09 15.16
N PHE A 642 18.69 1.39 14.00
CA PHE A 642 17.80 0.49 13.27
C PHE A 642 18.49 -0.76 12.73
N GLU A 643 19.74 -0.65 12.29
CA GLU A 643 20.50 -1.80 11.80
C GLU A 643 20.67 -2.86 12.89
N ILE A 644 20.93 -2.42 14.12
CA ILE A 644 21.09 -3.29 15.28
C ILE A 644 19.73 -3.83 15.75
N GLU A 645 18.69 -2.98 15.73
CA GLU A 645 17.32 -3.42 16.00
C GLU A 645 16.92 -4.55 15.05
N ASN A 646 17.17 -4.42 13.74
CA ASN A 646 16.82 -5.43 12.74
C ASN A 646 17.49 -6.78 13.01
N VAL A 647 18.80 -6.80 13.27
CA VAL A 647 19.53 -8.03 13.59
C VAL A 647 19.03 -8.67 14.88
N ILE A 648 18.78 -7.88 15.93
CA ILE A 648 18.23 -8.41 17.19
C ILE A 648 16.82 -8.98 16.99
N MET A 649 16.02 -8.37 16.12
CA MET A 649 14.65 -8.81 15.81
C MET A 649 14.58 -10.13 15.01
N GLU A 650 15.70 -10.64 14.47
CA GLU A 650 15.78 -11.97 13.86
C GLU A 650 15.72 -13.10 14.91
N LEU A 651 16.04 -12.79 16.17
CA LEU A 651 16.01 -13.76 17.26
C LEU A 651 14.56 -14.10 17.64
N PRO A 652 14.17 -15.39 17.64
CA PRO A 652 12.75 -15.80 17.75
C PRO A 652 12.12 -15.48 19.11
N TYR A 653 12.94 -15.22 20.13
CA TYR A 653 12.52 -14.86 21.48
C TYR A 653 12.48 -13.35 21.74
N VAL A 654 12.83 -12.52 20.76
CA VAL A 654 12.70 -11.06 20.85
C VAL A 654 11.34 -10.64 20.31
N LEU A 655 10.56 -9.96 21.15
CA LEU A 655 9.26 -9.40 20.76
C LEU A 655 9.42 -7.99 20.17
N GLU A 656 10.21 -7.15 20.83
CA GLU A 656 10.52 -5.77 20.40
C GLU A 656 11.94 -5.39 20.82
N CYS A 657 12.57 -4.52 20.04
CA CYS A 657 13.88 -3.97 20.34
C CYS A 657 13.90 -2.47 20.05
N GLY A 658 14.43 -1.68 20.97
CA GLY A 658 14.76 -0.27 20.77
C GLY A 658 16.21 -0.02 21.13
N VAL A 659 16.98 0.52 20.19
CA VAL A 659 18.41 0.81 20.36
C VAL A 659 18.61 2.31 20.58
N SER A 660 19.39 2.67 21.59
CA SER A 660 19.73 4.05 21.94
C SER A 660 21.20 4.21 22.32
N ALA A 661 21.67 5.45 22.37
CA ALA A 661 22.98 5.78 22.91
C ALA A 661 22.95 5.74 24.45
N ALA A 662 23.95 5.11 25.06
CA ALA A 662 24.25 5.25 26.49
C ALA A 662 25.61 5.95 26.66
N PRO A 663 25.77 6.84 27.66
CA PRO A 663 27.03 7.52 27.90
C PRO A 663 28.13 6.53 28.31
N ASP A 664 29.36 6.76 27.83
CA ASP A 664 30.54 5.96 28.16
C ASP A 664 31.76 6.89 28.28
N GLU A 665 32.51 6.78 29.38
CA GLU A 665 33.61 7.69 29.71
C GLU A 665 34.76 7.66 28.69
N VAL A 666 34.95 6.54 27.98
CA VAL A 666 36.06 6.35 27.04
C VAL A 666 35.61 6.54 25.60
N ARG A 667 34.39 6.10 25.27
CA ARG A 667 33.87 6.04 23.90
C ARG A 667 32.94 7.19 23.56
N GLY A 668 32.64 8.06 24.53
CA GLY A 668 31.63 9.10 24.45
C GLY A 668 30.24 8.50 24.63
N GLN A 669 29.83 7.66 23.67
CA GLN A 669 28.61 6.86 23.75
C GLN A 669 28.91 5.40 23.40
N VAL A 670 28.04 4.50 23.84
CA VAL A 670 28.00 3.09 23.44
C VAL A 670 26.57 2.70 23.07
N VAL A 671 26.45 1.65 22.27
CA VAL A 671 25.17 1.09 21.87
C VAL A 671 24.50 0.39 23.06
N LYS A 672 23.25 0.77 23.34
CA LYS A 672 22.36 0.11 24.30
C LYS A 672 21.13 -0.45 23.59
N ALA A 673 20.84 -1.73 23.77
CA ALA A 673 19.61 -2.37 23.31
C ALA A 673 18.64 -2.55 24.49
N SER A 674 17.43 -2.01 24.35
CA SER A 674 16.30 -2.26 25.26
C SER A 674 15.36 -3.25 24.59
N ILE A 675 15.18 -4.43 25.20
CA ILE A 675 14.54 -5.59 24.56
C ILE A 675 13.33 -6.03 25.37
N VAL A 676 12.22 -6.25 24.68
CA VAL A 676 11.04 -6.95 25.21
C VAL A 676 11.09 -8.38 24.67
N LEU A 677 11.00 -9.37 25.56
CA LEU A 677 11.03 -10.77 25.20
C LEU A 677 9.63 -11.31 24.88
N THR A 678 9.55 -12.40 24.14
CA THR A 678 8.28 -13.12 23.93
C THR A 678 7.80 -13.75 25.24
N LYS A 679 6.48 -13.95 25.36
CA LYS A 679 5.89 -14.56 26.56
C LYS A 679 6.47 -15.96 26.79
N GLY A 680 6.97 -16.21 28.00
CA GLY A 680 7.56 -17.48 28.40
C GLY A 680 9.07 -17.56 28.29
N THR A 681 9.74 -16.50 27.80
CA THR A 681 11.20 -16.38 27.83
C THR A 681 11.64 -15.55 29.03
N GLU A 682 12.56 -16.09 29.83
CA GLU A 682 13.10 -15.42 31.01
C GLU A 682 14.35 -14.58 30.67
N PRO A 683 14.47 -13.36 31.22
CA PRO A 683 15.65 -12.52 31.03
C PRO A 683 16.85 -13.04 31.85
N THR A 684 17.88 -13.57 31.19
CA THR A 684 19.11 -14.07 31.84
C THR A 684 20.37 -13.36 31.34
N GLU A 685 21.47 -13.44 32.10
CA GLU A 685 22.77 -12.90 31.68
C GLU A 685 23.37 -13.70 30.51
N GLU A 686 23.08 -14.99 30.43
CA GLU A 686 23.43 -15.85 29.31
C GLU A 686 22.75 -15.36 28.03
N LEU A 687 21.45 -15.02 28.11
CA LEU A 687 20.68 -14.51 26.98
C LEU A 687 21.20 -13.15 26.51
N LYS A 688 21.63 -12.26 27.43
CA LYS A 688 22.29 -11.01 27.03
C LYS A 688 23.55 -11.27 26.22
N LYS A 689 24.39 -12.20 26.67
CA LYS A 689 25.64 -12.55 25.97
C LYS A 689 25.35 -13.19 24.61
N GLU A 690 24.30 -14.02 24.52
CA GLU A 690 23.83 -14.61 23.28
C GLU A 690 23.43 -13.52 22.27
N ILE A 691 22.57 -12.58 22.68
CA ILE A 691 22.15 -11.45 21.83
C ILE A 691 23.37 -10.62 21.40
N GLN A 692 24.28 -10.31 22.33
CA GLN A 692 25.51 -9.56 22.01
C GLN A 692 26.39 -10.30 21.01
N GLN A 693 26.53 -11.61 21.16
CA GLN A 693 27.35 -12.44 20.29
C GLN A 693 26.70 -12.56 18.91
N TYR A 694 25.39 -12.77 18.86
CA TYR A 694 24.62 -12.82 17.63
C TYR A 694 24.78 -11.52 16.82
N VAL A 695 24.70 -10.35 17.45
CA VAL A 695 24.91 -9.08 16.75
C VAL A 695 26.37 -8.93 16.28
N LYS A 696 27.37 -9.41 17.02
CA LYS A 696 28.77 -9.37 16.57
C LYS A 696 29.04 -10.26 15.35
N GLU A 697 28.33 -11.36 15.23
CA GLU A 697 28.47 -12.32 14.13
C GLU A 697 27.73 -11.83 12.87
N ASN A 698 26.62 -11.10 13.05
CA ASN A 698 25.73 -10.68 11.95
C ASN A 698 25.82 -9.19 11.61
N THR A 699 26.69 -8.43 12.27
CA THR A 699 26.98 -7.02 11.96
C THR A 699 28.47 -6.71 12.12
N ALA A 700 28.91 -5.54 11.68
CA ALA A 700 30.27 -5.09 11.95
C ALA A 700 30.52 -5.04 13.48
N PRO A 701 31.60 -5.65 14.02
CA PRO A 701 31.80 -5.84 15.46
C PRO A 701 31.85 -4.58 16.34
N TYR A 702 31.88 -3.37 15.76
CA TYR A 702 31.78 -2.13 16.52
C TYR A 702 30.33 -1.71 16.82
N LYS A 703 29.34 -2.32 16.14
CA LYS A 703 27.90 -1.99 16.26
C LYS A 703 27.17 -2.75 17.36
N TYR A 704 27.74 -3.84 17.89
CA TYR A 704 27.05 -4.66 18.90
C TYR A 704 26.66 -3.86 20.16
N PRO A 705 25.50 -4.19 20.77
CA PRO A 705 25.05 -3.53 21.97
C PRO A 705 25.96 -3.88 23.15
N ARG A 706 26.74 -2.92 23.63
CA ARG A 706 27.56 -3.09 24.84
C ARG A 706 26.69 -3.19 26.09
N ILE A 707 25.48 -2.65 26.04
CA ILE A 707 24.48 -2.72 27.10
C ILE A 707 23.22 -3.39 26.55
N VAL A 708 22.74 -4.43 27.23
CA VAL A 708 21.44 -5.07 26.94
C VAL A 708 20.57 -4.98 28.19
N VAL A 709 19.38 -4.39 28.05
CA VAL A 709 18.40 -4.21 29.12
C VAL A 709 17.09 -4.87 28.71
N PHE A 710 16.58 -5.78 29.52
CA PHE A 710 15.25 -6.34 29.31
C PHE A 710 14.19 -5.42 29.93
N ARG A 711 13.08 -5.23 29.23
CA ARG A 711 11.95 -4.40 29.62
C ARG A 711 10.65 -5.19 29.45
N ASP A 712 9.65 -4.85 30.25
CA ASP A 712 8.30 -5.37 30.04
C ASP A 712 7.64 -4.73 28.81
N GLU A 713 7.93 -3.45 28.56
CA GLU A 713 7.47 -2.68 27.40
C GLU A 713 8.46 -1.55 27.02
N LEU A 714 8.41 -1.07 25.78
CA LEU A 714 9.18 0.08 25.31
C LEU A 714 8.33 1.36 25.32
N PRO A 715 8.91 2.53 25.69
CA PRO A 715 8.22 3.81 25.60
C PRO A 715 7.89 4.12 24.14
N LYS A 716 6.61 4.36 23.84
CA LYS A 716 6.12 4.62 22.49
C LYS A 716 5.26 5.89 22.42
N THR A 717 5.23 6.51 21.25
CA THR A 717 4.23 7.52 20.91
C THR A 717 2.85 6.88 20.81
N ILE A 718 1.82 7.73 20.71
CA ILE A 718 0.45 7.30 20.42
C ILE A 718 0.36 6.50 19.10
N SER A 719 1.23 6.81 18.11
CA SER A 719 1.36 6.05 16.86
C SER A 719 2.11 4.72 16.99
N GLY A 720 2.59 4.34 18.18
CA GLY A 720 3.37 3.13 18.39
C GLY A 720 4.86 3.23 18.02
N LYS A 721 5.37 4.43 17.66
CA LYS A 721 6.81 4.64 17.39
C LYS A 721 7.59 4.70 18.70
N ILE A 722 8.72 4.01 18.78
CA ILE A 722 9.59 4.02 19.97
C ILE A 722 10.14 5.43 20.22
N ILE A 723 10.07 5.91 21.46
CA ILE A 723 10.61 7.20 21.90
C ILE A 723 12.03 6.97 22.44
N ARG A 724 13.04 7.05 21.56
CA ARG A 724 14.42 6.63 21.87
C ARG A 724 15.09 7.40 23.00
N ASN A 725 14.84 8.70 23.13
CA ASN A 725 15.39 9.51 24.21
C ASN A 725 14.88 9.10 25.62
N LYS A 726 13.83 8.26 25.70
CA LYS A 726 13.31 7.69 26.96
C LYS A 726 13.84 6.27 27.24
N LEU A 727 14.67 5.69 26.36
CA LEU A 727 15.21 4.33 26.50
C LEU A 727 16.40 4.28 27.45
#